data_AF-A0AAJ2S859-F1
#
_entry.id   AF-A0AAJ2S859-F1
#
_cell.length_a   1.000
_cell.length_b   1.000
_cell.length_c   1.000
_cell.angle_alpha   90.00
_cell.angle_beta   90.00
_cell.angle_gamma   90.00
#
_symmetry.space_group_name_H-M   'P 1'
#
loop_
_entity.id
_entity.type
_entity.pdbx_description
1 polymer ?
#
loop_
_entity_poly.entity_id
_entity_poly.type
_entity_poly.pdbx_seq_one_letter_code
_entity_poly.pdbx_strand_id
1 'polypeptide(L)'
;MDLFDLLTIKFTLPAKAAPVRKVGGNYVHKLLCRSTTVSAQVRNARFQGYFELVTGLKPPLDYIYLKDPNSRGKCADGVASLKAKEPFTFEKWREDTELSWEQFPEQVFSTSPEDINEQWYHQFQFREDDPEHRSPGLRKPQLGALHAIAGYFATDLQVEPATVVLPTGTGKTETMLATMIYQRCERILLIVPSDSLRTQISKKFIELGYLPELTVVPPNITLPNVAIIKKGIQVAEEAKQLACESNVLVATTSVLSACSEAALNALCESCSHLFVDEAHHISASSWQTIRELFTDKRVVQFTATPFRNDKKPLGGKIIYNYTMGEAQRAGYFTNVNLLPVEEYYSDLMDHAIADTAVGQLRIDLNNDLDHLLMARTSSKQRAEEILTIYQKIAPNFNPIVVHSDYPKTEIKKRLNKLLSRQSRIVICVDMLGEGYDLPNLKIAALHDHHKSLAVTLQFIGRFTRVNKAQKIGQASVVMNVADPNVEGELQHLYSTDADWDNVLRRLSEGRIAREIRLQEVVDALKRKGDLHDQISLWNIEPSCSVMLFKTYCDNWEPERYKEKLPRFDESWHAIAEDENLLVVLAVQATSVRWGNYKDLKDTNYKILIAHWDQDRSALFVFSNDYKAFRVENLVSTICDDKFEVVSGEKVFNVFNGIEYPLARNLGASQIGAISFTQYFGPNVTEGLSLIEASQSSLSNIAALGYESGNRVIWGCSQRRGKVWSPQKGGSIADWCNWVKKAWDKIFSSEPDPNNLTRNFLRPVPLLEPYNEYPISAQWGEYLLTAFEDKVIFHFDAVSAHLYLVEVRTAGKFEDGNVRLIFSTDETSSEYKLCLTGSATAKGYSYQLISGPEVFIQRGESEPVSLSEYMEIDPVMIHYSDGSFSYNAHIVHVSQNIGLYDKDEIVAFDWKGTDVRVESMGYTRDPLSIQWRWYSEIKDNYDVIINDDGKGESADLVGLRIVDDCIVLSLIHCKYSGSEEAGARLKDLYEVCGQAQRCIRWKHLNLSYLYHHIKRREEQWRSRGHSRFLKGTIKDLAAMKERSRITPLKFQVVIVQPGLRVSKINEEGLKLLGSTALFIKKTTMADLVVIGSK
;
A
#
# COMPACT_ATOMS: atom_id res chain seq x y z
N MET A 1 45.29 13.04 66.93
CA MET A 1 45.36 13.74 65.64
C MET A 1 45.93 12.74 64.65
N ASP A 2 45.07 11.93 64.02
CA ASP A 2 45.48 11.01 62.96
C ASP A 2 45.49 11.81 61.65
N LEU A 3 46.69 12.20 61.23
CA LEU A 3 47.00 13.08 60.11
C LEU A 3 47.40 12.26 58.87
N PHE A 4 46.58 11.28 58.51
CA PHE A 4 46.69 10.57 57.22
C PHE A 4 45.31 10.51 56.58
N ASP A 5 45.15 11.16 55.43
CA ASP A 5 43.96 11.01 54.60
C ASP A 5 43.75 9.53 54.29
N LEU A 6 42.55 9.02 54.58
CA LEU A 6 42.17 7.65 54.23
C LEU A 6 42.26 7.48 52.71
N LEU A 7 43.20 6.62 52.27
CA LEU A 7 43.40 6.32 50.85
C LEU A 7 42.06 5.87 50.23
N THR A 8 41.58 6.62 49.26
CA THR A 8 40.37 6.30 48.51
C THR A 8 40.75 5.87 47.10
N ILE A 9 40.30 4.70 46.68
CA ILE A 9 40.53 4.16 45.35
C ILE A 9 39.21 4.03 44.58
N LYS A 10 39.29 4.16 43.26
CA LYS A 10 38.20 3.77 42.36
C LYS A 10 38.55 2.47 41.67
N PHE A 11 37.58 1.57 41.55
CA PHE A 11 37.76 0.31 40.86
C PHE A 11 36.44 -0.23 40.34
N THR A 12 36.53 -1.07 39.32
CA THR A 12 35.36 -1.75 38.75
C THR A 12 35.16 -3.11 39.41
N LEU A 13 34.01 -3.28 40.06
CA LEU A 13 33.56 -4.59 40.52
C LEU A 13 33.29 -5.48 39.31
N PRO A 14 33.82 -6.72 39.27
CA PRO A 14 33.50 -7.65 38.21
C PRO A 14 32.04 -8.10 38.34
N ALA A 15 31.34 -8.26 37.21
CA ALA A 15 30.01 -8.85 37.22
C ALA A 15 30.04 -10.29 37.76
N LYS A 16 28.99 -10.70 38.47
CA LYS A 16 28.85 -12.06 39.01
C LYS A 16 27.52 -12.66 38.60
N ALA A 17 27.57 -13.73 37.82
CA ALA A 17 26.41 -14.53 37.46
C ALA A 17 26.23 -15.72 38.42
N ALA A 18 24.97 -16.08 38.68
CA ALA A 18 24.63 -17.34 39.34
C ALA A 18 24.84 -18.53 38.37
N PRO A 19 25.00 -19.77 38.88
CA PRO A 19 24.98 -20.95 38.03
C PRO A 19 23.72 -21.01 37.16
N VAL A 20 23.90 -21.27 35.86
CA VAL A 20 22.78 -21.35 34.92
C VAL A 20 21.96 -22.60 35.24
N ARG A 21 20.66 -22.43 35.50
CA ARG A 21 19.73 -23.54 35.74
C ARG A 21 19.18 -24.05 34.40
N LYS A 22 19.06 -25.36 34.27
CA LYS A 22 18.55 -26.02 33.06
C LYS A 22 17.24 -26.74 33.37
N VAL A 23 16.17 -26.38 32.67
CA VAL A 23 14.84 -26.97 32.80
C VAL A 23 14.29 -27.26 31.40
N GLY A 24 13.83 -28.49 31.14
CA GLY A 24 13.23 -28.87 29.85
C GLY A 24 14.10 -28.56 28.62
N GLY A 25 15.43 -28.65 28.74
CA GLY A 25 16.37 -28.32 27.66
C GLY A 25 16.59 -26.82 27.39
N ASN A 26 15.97 -25.94 28.17
CA ASN A 26 16.12 -24.49 28.15
C ASN A 26 16.90 -23.98 29.38
N TYR A 27 17.30 -22.72 29.39
CA TYR A 27 18.22 -22.16 30.38
C TYR A 27 17.65 -20.93 31.07
N VAL A 28 17.78 -20.87 32.40
CA VAL A 28 17.46 -19.71 33.24
C VAL A 28 18.74 -19.04 33.68
N HIS A 29 18.86 -17.76 33.34
CA HIS A 29 20.01 -16.92 33.64
C HIS A 29 19.66 -15.94 34.77
N LYS A 30 20.61 -15.74 35.69
CA LYS A 30 20.50 -14.76 36.78
C LYS A 30 21.85 -14.09 36.98
N LEU A 31 21.84 -12.77 36.97
CA LEU A 31 22.97 -11.95 37.39
C LEU A 31 22.78 -11.58 38.86
N LEU A 32 23.79 -11.82 39.70
CA LEU A 32 23.76 -11.49 41.13
C LEU A 32 24.25 -10.06 41.36
N CYS A 33 25.27 -9.65 40.61
CA CYS A 33 25.86 -8.32 40.69
C CYS A 33 26.29 -7.84 39.30
N ARG A 34 25.96 -6.59 38.95
CA ARG A 34 26.43 -5.93 37.73
C ARG A 34 27.90 -5.57 37.88
N SER A 35 28.56 -5.36 36.74
CA SER A 35 29.86 -4.70 36.78
C SER A 35 29.63 -3.21 37.06
N THR A 36 30.20 -2.71 38.15
CA THR A 36 29.94 -1.35 38.62
C THR A 36 31.23 -0.73 39.12
N THR A 37 31.53 0.49 38.68
CA THR A 37 32.62 1.27 39.25
C THR A 37 32.20 1.83 40.60
N VAL A 38 32.99 1.54 41.63
CA VAL A 38 32.77 2.01 43.00
C VAL A 38 34.00 2.73 43.51
N SER A 39 33.77 3.72 44.37
CA SER A 39 34.84 4.35 45.16
C SER A 39 34.86 3.69 46.53
N ALA A 40 36.03 3.28 47.01
CA ALA A 40 36.15 2.70 48.34
C ALA A 40 37.31 3.29 49.13
N GLN A 41 37.10 3.41 50.45
CA GLN A 41 38.17 3.70 51.38
C GLN A 41 38.93 2.42 51.69
N VAL A 42 40.26 2.47 51.55
CA VAL A 42 41.16 1.36 51.86
C VAL A 42 41.52 1.40 53.34
N ARG A 43 41.32 0.28 54.02
CA ARG A 43 41.67 0.06 55.44
C ARG A 43 42.50 -1.21 55.58
N ASN A 44 43.22 -1.30 56.69
CA ASN A 44 43.86 -2.57 57.07
C ASN A 44 42.77 -3.60 57.37
N ALA A 45 42.77 -4.72 56.65
CA ALA A 45 41.79 -5.76 56.89
C ALA A 45 42.06 -6.48 58.21
N ARG A 46 40.98 -6.97 58.84
CA ARG A 46 41.05 -7.96 59.92
C ARG A 46 41.64 -9.31 59.50
N PHE A 47 41.73 -9.57 58.19
CA PHE A 47 42.28 -10.80 57.62
C PHE A 47 43.71 -10.56 57.13
N GLN A 48 44.66 -11.34 57.64
CA GLN A 48 46.06 -11.23 57.23
C GLN A 48 46.21 -11.47 55.72
N GLY A 49 46.87 -10.54 55.00
CA GLY A 49 47.07 -10.62 53.55
C GLY A 49 45.94 -10.05 52.69
N TYR A 50 45.03 -9.28 53.28
CA TYR A 50 43.96 -8.57 52.57
C TYR A 50 43.92 -7.10 52.98
N PHE A 51 43.35 -6.28 52.09
CA PHE A 51 42.94 -4.91 52.35
C PHE A 51 41.42 -4.85 52.43
N GLU A 52 40.86 -4.10 53.38
CA GLU A 52 39.42 -3.91 53.50
C GLU A 52 39.01 -2.67 52.70
N LEU A 53 38.05 -2.84 51.80
CA LEU A 53 37.50 -1.80 50.94
C LEU A 53 36.09 -1.47 51.42
N VAL A 54 35.91 -0.26 51.94
CA VAL A 54 34.58 0.25 52.35
C VAL A 54 33.95 0.96 51.17
N THR A 55 32.98 0.32 50.50
CA THR A 55 32.52 0.68 49.14
C THR A 55 31.30 1.60 49.10
N GLY A 56 30.66 1.84 50.26
CA GLY A 56 29.40 2.59 50.34
C GLY A 56 28.18 1.86 49.74
N LEU A 57 28.33 0.62 49.27
CA LEU A 57 27.22 -0.23 48.85
C LEU A 57 26.43 -0.75 50.06
N LYS A 58 25.28 -1.40 49.83
CA LYS A 58 24.54 -2.10 50.90
C LYS A 58 25.18 -3.46 51.22
N PRO A 59 25.01 -3.98 52.45
CA PRO A 59 25.39 -5.35 52.78
C PRO A 59 24.86 -6.37 51.77
N PRO A 60 25.63 -7.41 51.39
CA PRO A 60 26.95 -7.79 51.94
C PRO A 60 28.15 -7.17 51.17
N LEU A 61 27.94 -6.15 50.33
CA LEU A 61 28.99 -5.55 49.50
C LEU A 61 29.51 -4.22 50.05
N ASP A 62 29.00 -3.77 51.20
CA ASP A 62 29.45 -2.60 51.95
C ASP A 62 30.93 -2.70 52.36
N TYR A 63 31.39 -3.93 52.64
CA TYR A 63 32.79 -4.27 52.87
C TYR A 63 33.27 -5.37 51.91
N ILE A 64 34.36 -5.11 51.19
CA ILE A 64 34.97 -6.07 50.25
C ILE A 64 36.45 -6.22 50.56
N TYR A 65 36.98 -7.43 50.55
CA TYR A 65 38.39 -7.67 50.87
C TYR A 65 39.23 -7.92 49.62
N LEU A 66 40.20 -7.05 49.35
CA LEU A 66 41.11 -7.17 48.21
C LEU A 66 42.39 -7.89 48.65
N LYS A 67 42.70 -9.01 47.98
CA LYS A 67 43.89 -9.81 48.27
C LYS A 67 45.17 -9.03 47.95
N ASP A 68 46.11 -9.01 48.89
CA ASP A 68 47.47 -8.54 48.65
C ASP A 68 48.18 -9.57 47.74
N PRO A 69 48.64 -9.17 46.54
CA PRO A 69 49.36 -10.07 45.62
C PRO A 69 50.60 -10.72 46.24
N ASN A 70 51.19 -10.11 47.27
CA ASN A 70 52.42 -10.56 47.91
C ASN A 70 52.18 -11.44 49.15
N SER A 71 50.92 -11.73 49.51
CA SER A 71 50.56 -12.49 50.70
C SER A 71 49.86 -13.82 50.40
N ARG A 72 50.03 -14.80 51.29
CA ARG A 72 49.41 -16.14 51.20
C ARG A 72 48.18 -16.32 52.12
N GLY A 73 47.55 -15.22 52.52
CA GLY A 73 46.35 -15.24 53.36
C GLY A 73 45.12 -15.85 52.68
N LYS A 74 44.14 -16.26 53.50
CA LYS A 74 42.79 -16.69 53.06
C LYS A 74 41.72 -15.94 53.89
N CYS A 75 40.75 -15.33 53.23
CA CYS A 75 39.57 -14.76 53.90
C CYS A 75 38.64 -15.84 54.46
N ALA A 76 37.82 -15.48 55.46
CA ALA A 76 36.77 -16.36 55.98
C ALA A 76 35.70 -16.63 54.92
N ASP A 77 35.16 -17.85 54.90
CA ASP A 77 34.13 -18.24 53.94
C ASP A 77 32.84 -17.42 54.14
N GLY A 78 32.19 -17.02 53.04
CA GLY A 78 30.98 -16.19 53.05
C GLY A 78 31.24 -14.68 53.04
N VAL A 79 32.51 -14.25 52.90
CA VAL A 79 32.89 -12.84 52.79
C VAL A 79 33.18 -12.46 51.34
N ALA A 80 32.78 -11.27 50.91
CA ALA A 80 33.09 -10.77 49.57
C ALA A 80 34.59 -10.46 49.46
N SER A 81 35.31 -11.17 48.58
CA SER A 81 36.74 -10.96 48.35
C SER A 81 37.12 -10.95 46.87
N LEU A 82 38.08 -10.10 46.54
CA LEU A 82 38.57 -9.85 45.19
C LEU A 82 40.06 -10.16 45.10
N LYS A 83 40.50 -10.53 43.90
CA LYS A 83 41.91 -10.61 43.54
C LYS A 83 42.15 -9.86 42.22
N ALA A 84 43.25 -9.13 42.14
CA ALA A 84 43.73 -8.56 40.89
C ALA A 84 44.33 -9.65 40.01
N LYS A 85 44.14 -9.53 38.69
CA LYS A 85 44.79 -10.43 37.73
C LYS A 85 46.28 -10.16 37.59
N GLU A 86 46.68 -8.91 37.80
CA GLU A 86 48.08 -8.47 37.79
C GLU A 86 48.49 -7.98 39.19
N PRO A 87 49.76 -8.14 39.59
CA PRO A 87 50.26 -7.57 40.84
C PRO A 87 50.15 -6.04 40.83
N PHE A 88 49.75 -5.45 41.96
CA PHE A 88 49.57 -4.00 42.09
C PHE A 88 50.23 -3.46 43.36
N THR A 89 50.40 -2.15 43.38
CA THR A 89 50.69 -1.33 44.56
C THR A 89 49.70 -0.17 44.54
N PHE A 90 49.29 0.33 45.70
CA PHE A 90 48.29 1.41 45.73
C PHE A 90 48.82 2.71 45.13
N GLU A 91 50.14 2.97 45.13
CA GLU A 91 50.70 4.14 44.43
C GLU A 91 50.57 4.05 42.91
N LYS A 92 50.42 2.83 42.36
CA LYS A 92 50.23 2.57 40.92
C LYS A 92 48.83 2.04 40.59
N TRP A 93 47.86 2.26 41.48
CA TRP A 93 46.49 1.82 41.27
C TRP A 93 45.86 2.54 40.09
N ARG A 94 45.25 1.79 39.17
CA ARG A 94 44.47 2.33 38.06
C ARG A 94 43.03 1.87 38.17
N GLU A 95 42.08 2.73 37.80
CA GLU A 95 40.65 2.40 37.85
C GLU A 95 40.30 1.17 36.99
N ASP A 96 41.03 0.96 35.90
CA ASP A 96 40.90 -0.15 34.96
C ASP A 96 41.64 -1.43 35.38
N THR A 97 42.18 -1.48 36.61
CA THR A 97 42.85 -2.69 37.14
C THR A 97 41.87 -3.87 37.12
N GLU A 98 42.19 -4.92 36.36
CA GLU A 98 41.28 -6.06 36.20
C GLU A 98 41.19 -6.89 37.48
N LEU A 99 39.98 -6.91 38.06
CA LEU A 99 39.65 -7.67 39.26
C LEU A 99 38.81 -8.90 38.93
N SER A 100 38.92 -9.92 39.78
CA SER A 100 38.08 -11.11 39.74
C SER A 100 37.64 -11.52 41.14
N TRP A 101 36.45 -12.09 41.26
CA TRP A 101 35.96 -12.62 42.53
C TRP A 101 36.81 -13.81 42.99
N GLU A 102 37.36 -13.71 44.20
CA GLU A 102 37.95 -14.85 44.90
C GLU A 102 36.88 -15.59 45.69
N GLN A 103 36.03 -14.86 46.42
CA GLN A 103 34.81 -15.36 47.04
C GLN A 103 33.68 -14.36 46.86
N PHE A 104 32.45 -14.84 46.68
CA PHE A 104 31.25 -14.02 46.58
C PHE A 104 30.15 -14.60 47.47
N PRO A 105 29.47 -13.79 48.30
CA PRO A 105 28.45 -14.27 49.25
C PRO A 105 27.12 -14.56 48.54
N GLU A 106 27.08 -15.57 47.67
CA GLU A 106 25.93 -15.90 46.82
C GLU A 106 24.63 -16.14 47.63
N GLN A 107 24.76 -16.69 48.83
CA GLN A 107 23.64 -17.09 49.71
C GLN A 107 22.77 -15.91 50.21
N VAL A 108 23.29 -14.68 50.16
CA VAL A 108 22.59 -13.47 50.64
C VAL A 108 21.73 -12.83 49.55
N PHE A 109 21.95 -13.20 48.28
CA PHE A 109 21.22 -12.64 47.15
C PHE A 109 19.96 -13.46 46.88
N SER A 110 18.82 -12.79 46.73
CA SER A 110 17.57 -13.47 46.41
C SER A 110 17.62 -14.13 45.02
N THR A 111 17.22 -15.41 45.00
CA THR A 111 17.13 -16.24 43.79
C THR A 111 15.71 -16.65 43.43
N SER A 112 14.71 -16.42 44.30
CA SER A 112 13.29 -16.68 44.00
C SER A 112 12.69 -15.50 43.22
N PRO A 113 11.96 -15.74 42.12
CA PRO A 113 11.26 -14.69 41.38
C PRO A 113 10.32 -13.84 42.24
N GLU A 114 9.61 -14.44 43.19
CA GLU A 114 8.65 -13.78 44.08
C GLU A 114 9.36 -12.79 45.01
N ASP A 115 10.44 -13.22 45.68
CA ASP A 115 11.25 -12.38 46.55
C ASP A 115 11.89 -11.20 45.80
N ILE A 116 12.33 -11.44 44.55
CA ILE A 116 12.90 -10.40 43.69
C ILE A 116 11.85 -9.31 43.41
N ASN A 117 10.60 -9.72 43.15
CA ASN A 117 9.52 -8.80 42.83
C ASN A 117 9.13 -7.93 44.05
N GLU A 118 9.07 -8.53 45.24
CA GLU A 118 8.85 -7.79 46.49
C GLU A 118 9.97 -6.77 46.76
N GLN A 119 11.22 -7.11 46.45
CA GLN A 119 12.36 -6.20 46.60
C GLN A 119 12.35 -5.02 45.63
N TRP A 120 11.56 -5.06 44.56
CA TRP A 120 11.37 -3.90 43.66
C TRP A 120 10.42 -2.85 44.23
N TYR A 121 9.70 -3.14 45.31
CA TYR A 121 8.78 -2.19 45.94
C TYR A 121 9.49 -0.88 46.33
N HIS A 122 8.91 0.25 45.87
CA HIS A 122 9.44 1.61 46.04
C HIS A 122 10.87 1.85 45.51
N GLN A 123 11.40 0.96 44.65
CA GLN A 123 12.74 1.16 44.08
C GLN A 123 12.72 1.99 42.78
N PHE A 124 11.58 2.11 42.11
CA PHE A 124 11.47 2.83 40.84
C PHE A 124 11.16 4.32 41.05
N GLN A 125 11.83 5.20 40.31
CA GLN A 125 11.59 6.64 40.31
C GLN A 125 11.31 7.16 38.90
N PHE A 126 10.22 7.92 38.75
CA PHE A 126 9.96 8.67 37.52
C PHE A 126 10.89 9.89 37.46
N ARG A 127 11.95 9.77 36.65
CA ARG A 127 12.87 10.87 36.35
C ARG A 127 12.90 11.10 34.85
N GLU A 128 12.69 12.34 34.43
CA GLU A 128 12.90 12.75 33.04
C GLU A 128 14.37 13.06 32.81
N ASP A 129 14.88 12.69 31.63
CA ASP A 129 16.21 13.09 31.18
C ASP A 129 16.25 14.60 30.98
N ASP A 130 17.13 15.28 31.72
CA ASP A 130 17.37 16.72 31.60
C ASP A 130 18.86 16.98 31.29
N PRO A 131 19.21 17.11 30.00
CA PRO A 131 20.57 17.38 29.57
C PRO A 131 21.12 18.73 30.05
N GLU A 132 20.28 19.74 30.25
CA GLU A 132 20.70 21.09 30.65
C GLU A 132 21.19 21.09 32.10
N HIS A 133 20.46 20.39 32.98
CA HIS A 133 20.81 20.27 34.40
C HIS A 133 21.66 19.03 34.72
N ARG A 134 22.11 18.27 33.71
CA ARG A 134 22.89 17.02 33.84
C ARG A 134 22.21 15.99 34.74
N SER A 135 20.89 15.91 34.70
CA SER A 135 20.11 14.92 35.44
C SER A 135 19.75 13.77 34.50
N PRO A 136 20.45 12.63 34.57
CA PRO A 136 20.12 11.48 33.72
C PRO A 136 18.76 10.90 34.12
N GLY A 137 17.95 10.54 33.12
CA GLY A 137 16.61 10.00 33.34
C GLY A 137 16.04 9.28 32.11
N LEU A 138 14.75 8.93 32.18
CA LEU A 138 14.02 8.40 31.05
C LEU A 138 13.65 9.53 30.09
N ARG A 139 13.70 9.25 28.79
CA ARG A 139 13.23 10.19 27.77
C ARG A 139 11.73 10.41 27.90
N LYS A 140 11.28 11.61 27.53
CA LYS A 140 9.84 11.97 27.47
C LYS A 140 8.92 10.88 26.86
N PRO A 141 9.22 10.28 25.69
CA PRO A 141 8.40 9.19 25.14
C PRO A 141 8.33 7.94 26.00
N GLN A 142 9.40 7.62 26.75
CA GLN A 142 9.44 6.47 27.63
C GLN A 142 8.57 6.71 28.87
N LEU A 143 8.65 7.92 29.45
CA LEU A 143 7.77 8.33 30.54
C LEU A 143 6.31 8.36 30.10
N GLY A 144 5.98 8.97 28.96
CA GLY A 144 4.62 9.01 28.43
C GLY A 144 4.03 7.61 28.26
N ALA A 145 4.80 6.68 27.67
CA ALA A 145 4.40 5.28 27.54
C ALA A 145 4.19 4.60 28.90
N LEU A 146 5.06 4.82 29.90
CA LEU A 146 4.91 4.25 31.23
C LEU A 146 3.64 4.74 31.93
N HIS A 147 3.35 6.05 31.86
CA HIS A 147 2.12 6.60 32.43
C HIS A 147 0.87 6.08 31.71
N ALA A 148 0.91 5.94 30.38
CA ALA A 148 -0.19 5.37 29.62
C ALA A 148 -0.45 3.90 30.00
N ILE A 149 0.60 3.08 30.09
CA ILE A 149 0.48 1.69 30.54
C ILE A 149 -0.07 1.65 31.98
N ALA A 150 0.43 2.53 32.86
CA ALA A 150 -0.03 2.60 34.24
C ALA A 150 -1.49 2.97 34.37
N GLY A 151 -1.94 4.02 33.67
CA GLY A 151 -3.34 4.42 33.66
C GLY A 151 -4.23 3.34 33.08
N TYR A 152 -3.78 2.66 32.01
CA TYR A 152 -4.54 1.59 31.38
C TYR A 152 -4.64 0.32 32.25
N PHE A 153 -3.59 -0.01 33.02
CA PHE A 153 -3.58 -1.19 33.89
C PHE A 153 -4.25 -0.98 35.25
N ALA A 154 -4.46 0.28 35.64
CA ALA A 154 -5.10 0.65 36.90
C ALA A 154 -6.63 0.43 36.95
N THR A 155 -7.24 -0.05 35.86
CA THR A 155 -8.69 -0.31 35.80
C THR A 155 -9.02 -1.80 35.96
N ASP A 156 -10.14 -2.09 36.61
CA ASP A 156 -10.68 -3.45 36.82
C ASP A 156 -11.45 -4.01 35.60
N LEU A 157 -11.61 -3.22 34.53
CA LEU A 157 -12.23 -3.66 33.29
C LEU A 157 -11.42 -4.77 32.62
N GLN A 158 -12.07 -5.58 31.79
CA GLN A 158 -11.37 -6.53 30.93
C GLN A 158 -10.42 -5.76 30.01
N VAL A 159 -9.11 -5.90 30.23
CA VAL A 159 -8.10 -5.10 29.55
C VAL A 159 -7.79 -5.75 28.21
N GLU A 160 -8.26 -5.13 27.13
CA GLU A 160 -7.81 -5.47 25.79
C GLU A 160 -6.28 -5.33 25.68
N PRO A 161 -5.61 -6.03 24.76
CA PRO A 161 -4.17 -5.85 24.57
C PRO A 161 -3.80 -4.38 24.34
N ALA A 162 -2.87 -3.85 25.13
CA ALA A 162 -2.38 -2.49 25.00
C ALA A 162 -1.32 -2.41 23.90
N THR A 163 -1.43 -1.46 22.96
CA THR A 163 -0.40 -1.16 21.96
C THR A 163 0.26 0.17 22.28
N VAL A 164 1.59 0.15 22.35
CA VAL A 164 2.45 1.31 22.54
C VAL A 164 3.26 1.50 21.26
N VAL A 165 3.00 2.61 20.56
CA VAL A 165 3.68 2.98 19.32
C VAL A 165 4.83 3.91 19.65
N LEU A 166 6.05 3.39 19.52
CA LEU A 166 7.30 4.07 19.79
C LEU A 166 8.26 3.95 18.58
N PRO A 167 8.67 5.08 17.98
CA PRO A 167 9.61 5.08 16.87
C PRO A 167 10.94 4.42 17.26
N THR A 168 11.60 3.78 16.30
CA THR A 168 12.85 3.04 16.52
C THR A 168 13.95 3.93 17.11
N GLY A 169 14.48 3.59 18.28
CA GLY A 169 15.56 4.37 18.89
C GLY A 169 15.09 5.36 19.97
N THR A 170 13.78 5.48 20.22
CA THR A 170 13.24 6.20 21.40
C THR A 170 13.40 5.45 22.72
N GLY A 171 13.77 4.15 22.67
CA GLY A 171 14.08 3.33 23.85
C GLY A 171 12.96 2.39 24.28
N LYS A 172 12.31 1.70 23.32
CA LYS A 172 11.27 0.68 23.54
C LYS A 172 11.66 -0.36 24.60
N THR A 173 12.85 -0.94 24.47
CA THR A 173 13.29 -2.00 25.40
C THR A 173 13.42 -1.46 26.82
N GLU A 174 13.99 -0.26 27.01
CA GLU A 174 14.08 0.39 28.32
C GLU A 174 12.68 0.68 28.90
N THR A 175 11.69 1.04 28.08
CA THR A 175 10.29 1.17 28.52
C THR A 175 9.73 -0.17 29.01
N MET A 176 10.02 -1.29 28.34
CA MET A 176 9.61 -2.63 28.79
C MET A 176 10.22 -3.00 30.14
N LEU A 177 11.53 -2.75 30.30
CA LEU A 177 12.25 -2.98 31.56
C LEU A 177 11.66 -2.14 32.70
N ALA A 178 11.41 -0.85 32.43
CA ALA A 178 10.84 0.07 33.41
C ALA A 178 9.42 -0.35 33.79
N THR A 179 8.62 -0.82 32.83
CA THR A 179 7.26 -1.34 33.07
C THR A 179 7.31 -2.54 34.01
N MET A 180 8.22 -3.50 33.78
CA MET A 180 8.37 -4.69 34.62
C MET A 180 8.61 -4.34 36.09
N ILE A 181 9.54 -3.41 36.36
CA ILE A 181 9.90 -3.01 37.74
C ILE A 181 8.78 -2.17 38.36
N TYR A 182 8.30 -1.15 37.65
CA TYR A 182 7.30 -0.22 38.17
C TYR A 182 5.96 -0.93 38.45
N GLN A 183 5.47 -1.74 37.52
CA GLN A 183 4.24 -2.52 37.69
C GLN A 183 4.45 -3.78 38.53
N ARG A 184 5.69 -4.09 38.92
CA ARG A 184 6.02 -5.33 39.67
C ARG A 184 5.43 -6.57 39.01
N CYS A 185 5.62 -6.69 37.69
CA CYS A 185 5.07 -7.80 36.91
C CYS A 185 5.65 -9.13 37.42
N GLU A 186 4.79 -10.05 37.89
CA GLU A 186 5.24 -11.31 38.51
C GLU A 186 6.02 -12.21 37.54
N ARG A 187 5.39 -12.57 36.42
CA ARG A 187 5.94 -13.45 35.39
C ARG A 187 5.53 -12.96 34.00
N ILE A 188 6.51 -12.56 33.20
CA ILE A 188 6.33 -12.04 31.84
C ILE A 188 6.73 -13.10 30.81
N LEU A 189 5.83 -13.43 29.89
CA LEU A 189 6.20 -14.04 28.62
C LEU A 189 6.46 -12.94 27.58
N LEU A 190 7.70 -12.84 27.12
CA LEU A 190 8.13 -11.89 26.10
C LEU A 190 8.31 -12.58 24.75
N ILE A 191 7.47 -12.20 23.78
CA ILE A 191 7.51 -12.69 22.40
C ILE A 191 8.27 -11.69 21.53
N VAL A 192 9.19 -12.24 20.73
CA VAL A 192 9.99 -11.49 19.74
C VAL A 192 9.99 -12.23 18.40
N PRO A 193 10.16 -11.54 17.25
CA PRO A 193 10.04 -12.19 15.94
C PRO A 193 11.27 -13.02 15.56
N SER A 194 12.45 -12.75 16.13
CA SER A 194 13.72 -13.38 15.70
C SER A 194 14.66 -13.78 16.85
N ASP A 195 15.53 -14.77 16.61
CA ASP A 195 16.54 -15.24 17.60
C ASP A 195 17.58 -14.16 17.94
N SER A 196 17.87 -13.28 16.98
CA SER A 196 18.75 -12.12 17.17
C SER A 196 18.19 -11.19 18.24
N LEU A 197 16.92 -10.78 18.09
CA LEU A 197 16.22 -9.96 19.08
C LEU A 197 16.05 -10.69 20.42
N ARG A 198 15.74 -12.00 20.41
CA ARG A 198 15.68 -12.82 21.63
C ARG A 198 16.98 -12.73 22.42
N THR A 199 18.13 -12.84 21.77
CA THR A 199 19.44 -12.77 22.42
C THR A 199 19.75 -11.37 22.93
N GLN A 200 19.48 -10.33 22.14
CA GLN A 200 19.74 -8.94 22.53
C GLN A 200 18.87 -8.50 23.71
N ILE A 201 17.57 -8.78 23.65
CA ILE A 201 16.60 -8.33 24.66
C ILE A 201 16.76 -9.14 25.95
N SER A 202 16.98 -10.47 25.87
CA SER A 202 17.27 -11.26 27.08
C SER A 202 18.48 -10.74 27.85
N LYS A 203 19.56 -10.34 27.16
CA LYS A 203 20.71 -9.71 27.82
C LYS A 203 20.32 -8.42 28.56
N LYS A 204 19.53 -7.54 27.92
CA LYS A 204 19.04 -6.31 28.55
C LYS A 204 18.16 -6.59 29.78
N PHE A 205 17.29 -7.61 29.74
CA PHE A 205 16.50 -8.00 30.91
C PHE A 205 17.37 -8.54 32.05
N ILE A 206 18.38 -9.38 31.76
CA ILE A 206 19.30 -9.91 32.77
C ILE A 206 20.05 -8.76 33.50
N GLU A 207 20.42 -7.71 32.78
CA GLU A 207 21.23 -6.59 33.29
C GLU A 207 20.42 -5.36 33.72
N LEU A 208 19.10 -5.35 33.51
CA LEU A 208 18.21 -4.16 33.58
C LEU A 208 18.61 -2.99 32.67
N GLY A 209 19.28 -3.29 31.56
CA GLY A 209 19.64 -2.31 30.52
C GLY A 209 20.36 -1.09 31.10
N TYR A 210 19.86 0.10 30.77
CA TYR A 210 20.40 1.38 31.26
C TYR A 210 19.66 1.94 32.49
N LEU A 211 18.65 1.25 33.05
CA LEU A 211 17.82 1.83 34.11
C LEU A 211 18.63 2.29 35.33
N PRO A 212 19.63 1.55 35.82
CA PRO A 212 20.43 2.03 36.95
C PRO A 212 21.32 3.22 36.60
N GLU A 213 21.89 3.27 35.39
CA GLU A 213 22.68 4.39 34.87
C GLU A 213 21.84 5.66 34.68
N LEU A 214 20.55 5.49 34.33
CA LEU A 214 19.57 6.58 34.25
C LEU A 214 19.04 7.00 35.63
N THR A 215 19.54 6.41 36.72
CA THR A 215 19.16 6.71 38.11
C THR A 215 17.66 6.54 38.43
N VAL A 216 16.91 5.87 37.55
CA VAL A 216 15.48 5.56 37.76
C VAL A 216 15.28 4.35 38.68
N VAL A 217 16.34 3.58 38.89
CA VAL A 217 16.44 2.55 39.94
C VAL A 217 17.82 2.62 40.63
N PRO A 218 17.96 2.13 41.86
CA PRO A 218 19.25 2.08 42.55
C PRO A 218 20.28 1.20 41.80
N PRO A 219 21.59 1.53 41.85
CA PRO A 219 22.65 0.72 41.25
C PRO A 219 22.74 -0.72 41.77
N ASN A 220 22.27 -0.96 42.99
CA ASN A 220 22.28 -2.25 43.69
C ASN A 220 20.91 -2.92 43.71
N ILE A 221 20.00 -2.55 42.81
CA ILE A 221 18.70 -3.20 42.67
C ILE A 221 18.84 -4.69 42.37
N THR A 222 17.94 -5.50 42.92
CA THR A 222 17.89 -6.93 42.65
C THR A 222 17.53 -7.18 41.18
N LEU A 223 18.30 -8.04 40.50
CA LEU A 223 18.13 -8.31 39.07
C LEU A 223 17.17 -9.51 38.84
N PRO A 224 16.47 -9.58 37.70
CA PRO A 224 15.50 -10.64 37.45
C PRO A 224 16.14 -12.00 37.09
N ASN A 225 15.36 -13.07 37.27
CA ASN A 225 15.62 -14.37 36.64
C ASN A 225 15.04 -14.37 35.21
N VAL A 226 15.85 -14.69 34.21
CA VAL A 226 15.45 -14.65 32.79
C VAL A 226 15.63 -16.01 32.12
N ALA A 227 14.54 -16.66 31.72
CA ALA A 227 14.56 -17.85 30.88
C ALA A 227 14.67 -17.49 29.40
N ILE A 228 15.58 -18.17 28.69
CA ILE A 228 15.69 -18.06 27.23
C ILE A 228 15.23 -19.37 26.61
N ILE A 229 14.03 -19.36 26.02
CA ILE A 229 13.42 -20.55 25.42
C ILE A 229 13.95 -20.68 24.00
N LYS A 230 14.79 -21.70 23.77
CA LYS A 230 15.38 -22.02 22.45
C LYS A 230 14.83 -23.29 21.83
N LYS A 231 14.21 -24.16 22.63
CA LYS A 231 13.61 -25.44 22.22
C LYS A 231 12.18 -25.54 22.73
N GLY A 232 11.29 -26.08 21.89
CA GLY A 232 9.90 -26.32 22.26
C GLY A 232 9.79 -27.34 23.40
N ILE A 233 8.97 -27.02 24.38
CA ILE A 233 8.76 -27.83 25.60
C ILE A 233 7.66 -28.85 25.31
N GLN A 234 7.89 -30.11 25.69
CA GLN A 234 6.96 -31.19 25.39
C GLN A 234 6.15 -31.63 26.62
N VAL A 235 6.64 -31.39 27.83
CA VAL A 235 6.04 -31.82 29.09
C VAL A 235 5.51 -30.61 29.87
N ALA A 236 4.25 -30.66 30.30
CA ALA A 236 3.59 -29.55 31.00
C ALA A 236 4.28 -29.17 32.32
N GLU A 237 4.75 -30.16 33.08
CA GLU A 237 5.42 -29.92 34.36
C GLU A 237 6.80 -29.25 34.20
N GLU A 238 7.53 -29.54 33.12
CA GLU A 238 8.75 -28.80 32.79
C GLU A 238 8.44 -27.34 32.43
N ALA A 239 7.31 -27.09 31.78
CA ALA A 239 6.85 -25.76 31.41
C ALA A 239 6.49 -24.92 32.65
N LYS A 240 5.73 -25.51 33.60
CA LYS A 240 5.41 -24.88 34.89
C LYS A 240 6.67 -24.62 35.70
N GLN A 241 7.57 -25.61 35.79
CA GLN A 241 8.83 -25.44 36.52
C GLN A 241 9.66 -24.28 35.93
N LEU A 242 9.80 -24.23 34.60
CA LEU A 242 10.54 -23.15 33.94
C LEU A 242 9.93 -21.77 34.22
N ALA A 243 8.59 -21.67 34.21
CA ALA A 243 7.88 -20.44 34.56
C ALA A 243 8.10 -20.05 36.03
N CYS A 244 7.94 -20.99 36.97
CA CYS A 244 8.12 -20.73 38.40
C CYS A 244 9.56 -20.32 38.77
N GLU A 245 10.58 -20.70 37.99
CA GLU A 245 11.97 -20.30 38.23
C GLU A 245 12.34 -18.93 37.61
N SER A 246 11.41 -18.27 36.92
CA SER A 246 11.69 -17.10 36.07
C SER A 246 10.78 -15.90 36.38
N ASN A 247 11.35 -14.68 36.36
CA ASN A 247 10.55 -13.44 36.27
C ASN A 247 10.16 -13.14 34.82
N VAL A 248 11.06 -13.47 33.87
CA VAL A 248 10.86 -13.19 32.44
C VAL A 248 11.24 -14.40 31.61
N LEU A 249 10.38 -14.78 30.66
CA LEU A 249 10.62 -15.83 29.68
C LEU A 249 10.65 -15.20 28.29
N VAL A 250 11.75 -15.36 27.55
CA VAL A 250 11.91 -14.77 26.22
C VAL A 250 11.88 -15.87 25.15
N ALA A 251 10.95 -15.77 24.21
CA ALA A 251 10.72 -16.79 23.18
C ALA A 251 10.36 -16.19 21.81
N THR A 252 10.57 -16.97 20.75
CA THR A 252 10.03 -16.68 19.41
C THR A 252 8.73 -17.46 19.22
N THR A 253 7.80 -16.94 18.41
CA THR A 253 6.56 -17.66 18.09
C THR A 253 6.82 -19.03 17.49
N SER A 254 7.82 -19.15 16.61
CA SER A 254 8.24 -20.42 16.01
C SER A 254 8.65 -21.49 17.03
N VAL A 255 9.27 -21.10 18.15
CA VAL A 255 9.66 -22.05 19.21
C VAL A 255 8.46 -22.40 20.09
N LEU A 256 7.58 -21.44 20.37
CA LEU A 256 6.35 -21.69 21.12
C LEU A 256 5.39 -22.61 20.36
N SER A 257 5.27 -22.46 19.04
CA SER A 257 4.49 -23.36 18.19
C SER A 257 5.08 -24.77 18.09
N ALA A 258 6.34 -24.97 18.47
CA ALA A 258 6.97 -26.30 18.55
C ALA A 258 6.76 -26.97 19.92
N CYS A 259 6.14 -26.30 20.90
CA CYS A 259 5.73 -26.92 22.15
C CYS A 259 4.53 -27.85 21.92
N SER A 260 4.36 -28.85 22.79
CA SER A 260 3.08 -29.57 22.87
C SER A 260 1.99 -28.63 23.39
N GLU A 261 0.74 -28.86 22.98
CA GLU A 261 -0.40 -28.02 23.40
C GLU A 261 -0.51 -27.93 24.94
N ALA A 262 -0.40 -29.07 25.63
CA ALA A 262 -0.42 -29.13 27.09
C ALA A 262 0.72 -28.32 27.73
N ALA A 263 1.93 -28.34 27.16
CA ALA A 263 3.05 -27.57 27.68
C ALA A 263 2.92 -26.08 27.39
N LEU A 264 2.42 -25.70 26.21
CA LEU A 264 2.17 -24.30 25.87
C LEU A 264 1.10 -23.68 26.78
N ASN A 265 0.00 -24.39 27.01
CA ASN A 265 -1.07 -23.94 27.91
C ASN A 265 -0.53 -23.77 29.34
N ALA A 266 0.17 -24.78 29.87
CA ALA A 266 0.77 -24.71 31.20
C ALA A 266 1.77 -23.55 31.36
N LEU A 267 2.58 -23.27 30.32
CA LEU A 267 3.50 -22.12 30.30
C LEU A 267 2.74 -20.79 30.34
N CYS A 268 1.75 -20.62 29.47
CA CYS A 268 0.98 -19.38 29.34
C CYS A 268 0.09 -19.13 30.57
N GLU A 269 -0.53 -20.18 31.13
CA GLU A 269 -1.29 -20.13 32.39
C GLU A 269 -0.43 -19.62 33.55
N SER A 270 0.82 -20.07 33.64
CA SER A 270 1.76 -19.67 34.70
C SER A 270 2.25 -18.22 34.57
N CYS A 271 2.11 -17.59 33.40
CA CYS A 271 2.53 -16.22 33.15
C CYS A 271 1.42 -15.22 33.48
N SER A 272 1.77 -14.15 34.19
CA SER A 272 0.84 -13.07 34.55
C SER A 272 0.69 -12.01 33.44
N HIS A 273 1.73 -11.81 32.64
CA HIS A 273 1.82 -10.76 31.64
C HIS A 273 2.37 -11.31 30.32
N LEU A 274 1.92 -10.74 29.21
CA LEU A 274 2.45 -11.00 27.87
C LEU A 274 3.00 -9.71 27.29
N PHE A 275 4.31 -9.67 27.04
CA PHE A 275 4.94 -8.58 26.31
C PHE A 275 5.27 -9.04 24.90
N VAL A 276 5.13 -8.12 23.96
CA VAL A 276 5.29 -8.41 22.54
C VAL A 276 6.10 -7.29 21.93
N ASP A 277 7.29 -7.60 21.42
CA ASP A 277 8.09 -6.65 20.66
C ASP A 277 7.89 -6.85 19.16
N GLU A 278 7.97 -5.76 18.40
CA GLU A 278 7.70 -5.71 16.97
C GLU A 278 6.39 -6.37 16.55
N ALA A 279 5.29 -5.96 17.20
CA ALA A 279 3.98 -6.60 17.07
C ALA A 279 3.43 -6.75 15.64
N HIS A 280 3.92 -5.95 14.68
CA HIS A 280 3.53 -6.00 13.28
C HIS A 280 4.16 -7.14 12.46
N HIS A 281 5.20 -7.81 12.99
CA HIS A 281 5.88 -8.93 12.33
C HIS A 281 5.32 -10.31 12.71
N ILE A 282 4.39 -10.38 13.67
CA ILE A 282 3.96 -11.67 14.18
C ILE A 282 3.01 -12.36 13.20
N SER A 283 3.27 -13.63 12.91
CA SER A 283 2.42 -14.48 12.09
C SER A 283 1.01 -14.59 12.69
N ALA A 284 -0.01 -14.27 11.89
CA ALA A 284 -1.39 -14.09 12.35
C ALA A 284 -1.91 -15.26 13.20
N SER A 285 -1.79 -16.50 12.70
CA SER A 285 -2.36 -17.68 13.35
C SER A 285 -1.64 -18.02 14.65
N SER A 286 -0.30 -18.16 14.63
CA SER A 286 0.47 -18.46 15.84
C SER A 286 0.37 -17.36 16.89
N TRP A 287 0.26 -16.09 16.46
CA TRP A 287 0.06 -14.96 17.34
C TRP A 287 -1.30 -15.03 18.04
N GLN A 288 -2.36 -15.21 17.25
CA GLN A 288 -3.73 -15.28 17.76
C GLN A 288 -3.87 -16.40 18.79
N THR A 289 -3.34 -17.60 18.50
CA THR A 289 -3.36 -18.72 19.44
C THR A 289 -2.70 -18.37 20.78
N ILE A 290 -1.51 -17.77 20.77
CA ILE A 290 -0.85 -17.40 22.03
C ILE A 290 -1.61 -16.27 22.73
N ARG A 291 -2.10 -15.27 21.98
CA ARG A 291 -2.85 -14.15 22.54
C ARG A 291 -4.13 -14.61 23.23
N GLU A 292 -4.85 -15.56 22.66
CA GLU A 292 -6.08 -16.15 23.23
C GLU A 292 -5.81 -16.84 24.56
N LEU A 293 -4.63 -17.44 24.76
CA LEU A 293 -4.21 -18.03 26.04
C LEU A 293 -3.91 -16.99 27.14
N PHE A 294 -3.86 -15.70 26.78
CA PHE A 294 -3.71 -14.57 27.71
C PHE A 294 -5.00 -13.74 27.84
N THR A 295 -6.15 -14.31 27.50
CA THR A 295 -7.45 -13.69 27.80
C THR A 295 -7.53 -13.41 29.31
N ASP A 296 -8.05 -12.23 29.67
CA ASP A 296 -8.12 -11.68 31.04
C ASP A 296 -6.77 -11.38 31.74
N LYS A 297 -5.65 -11.56 31.03
CA LYS A 297 -4.31 -11.20 31.52
C LYS A 297 -3.82 -9.91 30.88
N ARG A 298 -2.79 -9.31 31.47
CA ARG A 298 -2.22 -8.05 31.01
C ARG A 298 -1.31 -8.27 29.79
N VAL A 299 -1.71 -7.76 28.63
CA VAL A 299 -0.94 -7.85 27.37
C VAL A 299 -0.46 -6.47 26.92
N VAL A 300 0.83 -6.32 26.63
CA VAL A 300 1.43 -5.08 26.08
C VAL A 300 2.22 -5.38 24.81
N GLN A 301 1.88 -4.66 23.75
CA GLN A 301 2.47 -4.73 22.42
C GLN A 301 3.27 -3.46 22.17
N PHE A 302 4.52 -3.63 21.75
CA PHE A 302 5.41 -2.54 21.36
C PHE A 302 5.68 -2.63 19.87
N THR A 303 5.54 -1.51 19.16
CA THR A 303 5.83 -1.45 17.72
C THR A 303 6.22 -0.03 17.32
N ALA A 304 6.99 0.11 16.24
CA ALA A 304 7.14 1.42 15.58
C ALA A 304 6.02 1.71 14.57
N THR A 305 5.33 0.65 14.13
CA THR A 305 4.45 0.66 12.95
C THR A 305 3.19 -0.14 13.31
N PRO A 306 2.06 0.53 13.61
CA PRO A 306 0.86 -0.12 14.10
C PRO A 306 0.01 -0.81 13.02
N PHE A 307 0.51 -0.89 11.78
CA PHE A 307 -0.20 -1.45 10.63
C PHE A 307 0.54 -2.67 10.05
N ARG A 308 -0.21 -3.63 9.51
CA ARG A 308 0.33 -4.86 8.92
C ARG A 308 0.33 -4.83 7.39
N ASN A 309 1.19 -5.67 6.81
CA ASN A 309 1.34 -5.81 5.35
C ASN A 309 0.09 -6.44 4.70
N ASP A 310 -0.58 -7.34 5.42
CA ASP A 310 -1.82 -7.98 5.00
C ASP A 310 -3.06 -7.11 5.29
N LYS A 311 -2.87 -5.86 5.73
CA LYS A 311 -3.92 -4.89 6.10
C LYS A 311 -4.84 -5.35 7.23
N LYS A 312 -4.47 -6.42 7.95
CA LYS A 312 -5.21 -6.86 9.13
C LYS A 312 -4.83 -6.01 10.35
N PRO A 313 -5.72 -5.83 11.34
CA PRO A 313 -5.37 -5.16 12.58
C PRO A 313 -4.32 -5.94 13.39
N LEU A 314 -3.52 -5.25 14.21
CA LEU A 314 -2.59 -5.86 15.18
C LEU A 314 -3.32 -6.54 16.35
N GLY A 315 -4.55 -6.09 16.61
CA GLY A 315 -5.42 -6.65 17.61
C GLY A 315 -5.02 -6.24 19.03
N GLY A 316 -5.14 -4.95 19.29
CA GLY A 316 -4.95 -4.28 20.57
C GLY A 316 -5.29 -2.79 20.44
N LYS A 317 -5.53 -2.11 21.56
CA LYS A 317 -5.82 -0.67 21.60
C LYS A 317 -4.52 0.12 21.66
N ILE A 318 -4.28 1.02 20.71
CA ILE A 318 -3.20 2.00 20.77
C ILE A 318 -3.48 2.94 21.95
N ILE A 319 -2.76 2.75 23.06
CA ILE A 319 -2.90 3.55 24.29
C ILE A 319 -1.91 4.72 24.34
N TYR A 320 -0.86 4.67 23.51
CA TYR A 320 0.15 5.71 23.41
C TYR A 320 0.79 5.68 22.03
N ASN A 321 0.89 6.83 21.38
CA ASN A 321 1.60 7.02 20.13
C ASN A 321 2.52 8.21 20.25
N TYR A 322 3.82 7.97 20.09
CA TYR A 322 4.80 9.03 19.92
C TYR A 322 5.19 9.09 18.46
N THR A 323 4.91 10.20 17.79
CA THR A 323 5.13 10.31 16.35
C THR A 323 6.62 10.39 16.00
N MET A 324 6.98 9.98 14.79
CA MET A 324 8.33 10.17 14.29
C MET A 324 8.69 11.66 14.26
N GLY A 325 7.71 12.52 13.95
CA GLY A 325 7.92 13.95 13.91
C GLY A 325 8.21 14.59 15.27
N GLU A 326 7.61 14.08 16.35
CA GLU A 326 7.97 14.48 17.72
C GLU A 326 9.38 14.01 18.10
N ALA A 327 9.73 12.78 17.72
CA ALA A 327 11.04 12.21 18.03
C ALA A 327 12.19 12.95 17.34
N GLN A 328 11.98 13.45 16.12
CA GLN A 328 12.91 14.33 15.42
C GLN A 328 13.01 15.70 16.09
N ARG A 329 11.87 16.36 16.42
CA ARG A 329 11.88 17.66 17.12
C ARG A 329 12.58 17.59 18.47
N ALA A 330 12.49 16.45 19.15
CA ALA A 330 13.16 16.19 20.43
C ALA A 330 14.63 15.73 20.27
N GLY A 331 15.15 15.62 19.04
CA GLY A 331 16.54 15.22 18.78
C GLY A 331 16.86 13.74 19.08
N TYR A 332 15.84 12.89 19.30
CA TYR A 332 16.03 11.44 19.48
C TYR A 332 16.36 10.74 18.15
N PHE A 333 16.02 11.38 17.04
CA PHE A 333 16.40 11.01 15.68
C PHE A 333 17.19 12.14 15.05
N THR A 334 18.30 11.78 14.38
CA THR A 334 18.94 12.69 13.43
C THR A 334 18.24 12.59 12.09
N ASN A 335 18.16 13.71 11.37
CA ASN A 335 17.71 13.71 9.97
C ASN A 335 18.48 12.68 9.15
N VAL A 336 17.75 12.06 8.22
CA VAL A 336 18.32 11.11 7.27
C VAL A 336 18.45 11.84 5.95
N ASN A 337 19.69 11.98 5.48
CA ASN A 337 19.95 12.51 4.17
C ASN A 337 19.54 11.47 3.12
N LEU A 338 18.39 11.63 2.49
CA LEU A 338 18.06 10.78 1.37
C LEU A 338 18.79 11.26 0.13
N LEU A 339 19.47 10.33 -0.53
CA LEU A 339 20.06 10.52 -1.85
C LEU A 339 19.19 9.76 -2.85
N PRO A 340 18.18 10.41 -3.45
CA PRO A 340 17.30 9.76 -4.40
C PRO A 340 18.08 9.45 -5.67
N VAL A 341 17.86 8.25 -6.20
CA VAL A 341 18.26 7.87 -7.54
C VAL A 341 17.00 7.84 -8.38
N GLU A 342 17.00 8.53 -9.51
CA GLU A 342 15.92 8.45 -10.51
C GLU A 342 16.43 7.64 -11.70
N GLU A 343 16.33 6.32 -11.59
CA GLU A 343 16.79 5.41 -12.65
C GLU A 343 15.64 4.52 -13.11
N TYR A 344 15.16 4.75 -14.32
CA TYR A 344 14.02 4.03 -14.90
C TYR A 344 14.44 2.77 -15.67
N TYR A 345 15.73 2.63 -15.99
CA TYR A 345 16.30 1.46 -16.64
C TYR A 345 16.69 0.39 -15.62
N SER A 346 16.01 -0.76 -15.68
CA SER A 346 16.17 -1.83 -14.69
C SER A 346 17.59 -2.39 -14.60
N ASP A 347 18.36 -2.36 -15.69
CA ASP A 347 19.75 -2.83 -15.75
C ASP A 347 20.79 -1.79 -15.25
N LEU A 348 20.41 -0.52 -15.17
CA LEU A 348 21.27 0.56 -14.65
C LEU A 348 20.96 0.91 -13.19
N MET A 349 19.76 0.58 -12.72
CA MET A 349 19.27 0.87 -11.36
C MET A 349 20.28 0.51 -10.27
N ASP A 350 20.77 -0.73 -10.27
CA ASP A 350 21.70 -1.20 -9.25
C ASP A 350 23.06 -0.48 -9.31
N HIS A 351 23.52 -0.12 -10.51
CA HIS A 351 24.73 0.66 -10.67
C HIS A 351 24.57 2.08 -10.13
N ALA A 352 23.48 2.76 -10.48
CA ALA A 352 23.20 4.13 -10.04
C ALA A 352 23.07 4.24 -8.51
N ILE A 353 22.42 3.25 -7.87
CA ILE A 353 22.36 3.14 -6.41
C ILE A 353 23.76 2.93 -5.82
N ALA A 354 24.54 2.00 -6.36
CA ALA A 354 25.88 1.70 -5.84
C ALA A 354 26.85 2.88 -5.98
N ASP A 355 26.85 3.57 -7.12
CA ASP A 355 27.69 4.74 -7.38
C ASP A 355 27.37 5.88 -6.41
N THR A 356 26.09 6.17 -6.20
CA THR A 356 25.64 7.21 -5.26
C THR A 356 26.03 6.86 -3.83
N ALA A 357 25.82 5.61 -3.41
CA ALA A 357 26.14 5.15 -2.07
C ALA A 357 27.66 5.14 -1.79
N VAL A 358 28.47 4.68 -2.74
CA VAL A 358 29.94 4.72 -2.63
C VAL A 358 30.45 6.16 -2.66
N GLY A 359 29.86 7.02 -3.50
CA GLY A 359 30.15 8.44 -3.55
C GLY A 359 29.97 9.09 -2.18
N GLN A 360 28.82 8.85 -1.53
CA GLN A 360 28.57 9.34 -0.18
C GLN A 360 29.57 8.79 0.83
N LEU A 361 29.93 7.50 0.75
CA LEU A 361 30.93 6.90 1.65
C LEU A 361 32.29 7.61 1.52
N ARG A 362 32.71 7.94 0.29
CA ARG A 362 33.96 8.69 0.06
C ARG A 362 33.89 10.10 0.64
N ILE A 363 32.75 10.80 0.48
CA ILE A 363 32.54 12.13 1.06
C ILE A 363 32.63 12.08 2.58
N ASP A 364 31.93 11.13 3.22
CA ASP A 364 31.90 10.99 4.67
C ASP A 364 33.28 10.69 5.25
N LEU A 365 34.04 9.79 4.60
CA LEU A 365 35.41 9.47 5.01
C LEU A 365 36.38 10.65 4.82
N ASN A 366 36.21 11.44 3.77
CA ASN A 366 37.01 12.66 3.55
C ASN A 366 36.73 13.73 4.61
N ASN A 367 35.53 13.73 5.20
CA ASN A 367 35.13 14.57 6.34
C ASN A 367 35.49 13.96 7.70
N ASP A 368 36.38 12.95 7.73
CA ASP A 368 36.87 12.28 8.96
C ASP A 368 35.75 11.57 9.77
N LEU A 369 34.67 11.15 9.10
CA LEU A 369 33.60 10.34 9.70
C LEU A 369 33.90 8.85 9.51
N ASP A 370 33.80 8.06 10.59
CA ASP A 370 34.01 6.61 10.53
C ASP A 370 32.73 5.87 10.10
N HIS A 371 32.25 6.18 8.90
CA HIS A 371 31.05 5.59 8.32
C HIS A 371 31.33 4.26 7.62
N LEU A 372 30.29 3.44 7.59
CA LEU A 372 30.19 2.16 6.89
C LEU A 372 28.92 2.14 6.05
N LEU A 373 28.98 1.41 4.93
CA LEU A 373 27.90 1.27 3.96
C LEU A 373 27.31 -0.14 4.05
N MET A 374 25.98 -0.21 4.13
CA MET A 374 25.22 -1.45 4.05
C MET A 374 24.35 -1.44 2.80
N ALA A 375 24.60 -2.37 1.88
CA ALA A 375 23.74 -2.63 0.74
C ALA A 375 22.78 -3.77 1.07
N ARG A 376 21.49 -3.55 0.84
CA ARG A 376 20.45 -4.53 1.11
C ARG A 376 19.83 -5.03 -0.19
N THR A 377 19.65 -6.34 -0.27
CA THR A 377 19.01 -7.02 -1.40
C THR A 377 17.91 -7.98 -0.93
N SER A 378 17.03 -8.39 -1.85
CA SER A 378 15.87 -9.26 -1.57
C SER A 378 16.21 -10.74 -1.52
N SER A 379 17.31 -11.17 -2.11
CA SER A 379 17.68 -12.59 -2.20
C SER A 379 19.18 -12.82 -2.15
N LYS A 380 19.56 -14.04 -1.76
CA LYS A 380 20.97 -14.47 -1.65
C LYS A 380 21.67 -14.43 -3.00
N GLN A 381 20.97 -14.82 -4.06
CA GLN A 381 21.49 -14.70 -5.42
C GLN A 381 21.77 -13.24 -5.80
N ARG A 382 20.81 -12.33 -5.54
CA ARG A 382 21.01 -10.90 -5.79
C ARG A 382 22.18 -10.32 -5.00
N ALA A 383 22.37 -10.76 -3.75
CA ALA A 383 23.51 -10.29 -2.95
C ALA A 383 24.87 -10.57 -3.61
N GLU A 384 25.03 -11.74 -4.24
CA GLU A 384 26.26 -12.10 -4.96
C GLU A 384 26.38 -11.34 -6.31
N GLU A 385 25.26 -11.08 -7.00
CA GLU A 385 25.23 -10.23 -8.20
C GLU A 385 25.67 -8.79 -7.88
N ILE A 386 25.10 -8.19 -6.82
CA ILE A 386 25.44 -6.85 -6.32
C ILE A 386 26.89 -6.78 -5.83
N LEU A 387 27.43 -7.84 -5.22
CA LEU A 387 28.84 -7.89 -4.83
C LEU A 387 29.77 -7.61 -6.00
N THR A 388 29.45 -8.16 -7.17
CA THR A 388 30.24 -7.95 -8.39
C THR A 388 30.27 -6.48 -8.80
N ILE A 389 29.16 -5.75 -8.60
CA ILE A 389 29.05 -4.30 -8.88
C ILE A 389 29.95 -3.52 -7.91
N TYR A 390 29.80 -3.74 -6.60
CA TYR A 390 30.59 -3.02 -5.58
C TYR A 390 32.09 -3.34 -5.67
N GLN A 391 32.48 -4.57 -6.02
CA GLN A 391 33.88 -4.94 -6.22
C GLN A 391 34.51 -4.19 -7.40
N LYS A 392 33.74 -3.89 -8.44
CA LYS A 392 34.22 -3.09 -9.59
C LYS A 392 34.31 -1.60 -9.23
N ILE A 393 33.30 -1.04 -8.57
CA ILE A 393 33.21 0.39 -8.25
C ILE A 393 34.17 0.80 -7.11
N ALA A 394 34.34 -0.09 -6.13
CA ALA A 394 35.03 0.20 -4.88
C ALA A 394 35.87 -0.98 -4.34
N PRO A 395 36.83 -1.50 -5.12
CA PRO A 395 37.67 -2.63 -4.69
C PRO A 395 38.46 -2.30 -3.41
N ASN A 396 38.87 -1.05 -3.24
CA ASN A 396 39.63 -0.55 -2.09
C ASN A 396 38.86 -0.62 -0.76
N PHE A 397 37.53 -0.72 -0.77
CA PHE A 397 36.72 -0.85 0.45
C PHE A 397 36.42 -2.30 0.84
N ASN A 398 36.97 -3.27 0.12
CA ASN A 398 36.82 -4.71 0.34
C ASN A 398 35.38 -5.14 0.64
N PRO A 399 34.43 -5.00 -0.31
CA PRO A 399 33.03 -5.36 -0.09
C PRO A 399 32.86 -6.83 0.33
N ILE A 400 31.97 -7.09 1.29
CA ILE A 400 31.67 -8.45 1.78
C ILE A 400 30.18 -8.76 1.68
N VAL A 401 29.82 -10.03 1.44
CA VAL A 401 28.44 -10.52 1.51
C VAL A 401 28.21 -11.31 2.80
N VAL A 402 27.03 -11.12 3.40
CA VAL A 402 26.56 -11.80 4.61
C VAL A 402 25.10 -12.24 4.42
N HIS A 403 24.86 -13.55 4.29
CA HIS A 403 23.52 -14.18 4.22
C HIS A 403 23.48 -15.52 4.98
N SER A 404 22.27 -16.06 5.20
CA SER A 404 22.03 -17.19 6.13
C SER A 404 22.62 -18.54 5.69
N ASP A 405 23.02 -18.73 4.43
CA ASP A 405 23.69 -19.96 4.00
C ASP A 405 25.14 -20.10 4.50
N TYR A 406 25.76 -19.01 4.97
CA TYR A 406 27.09 -19.10 5.56
C TYR A 406 27.01 -19.69 6.98
N PRO A 407 27.94 -20.59 7.37
CA PRO A 407 28.05 -21.06 8.75
C PRO A 407 28.26 -19.90 9.74
N LYS A 408 27.74 -20.02 10.98
CA LYS A 408 27.87 -18.97 12.02
C LYS A 408 29.32 -18.52 12.26
N THR A 409 30.28 -19.43 12.12
CA THR A 409 31.71 -19.14 12.24
C THR A 409 32.21 -18.22 11.11
N GLU A 410 31.78 -18.47 9.87
CA GLU A 410 32.14 -17.67 8.71
C GLU A 410 31.44 -16.30 8.74
N ILE A 411 30.17 -16.24 9.14
CA ILE A 411 29.47 -14.97 9.38
C ILE A 411 30.24 -14.13 10.40
N LYS A 412 30.64 -14.71 11.54
CA LYS A 412 31.42 -14.02 12.57
C LYS A 412 32.76 -13.51 12.02
N LYS A 413 33.46 -14.33 11.22
CA LYS A 413 34.73 -13.94 10.58
C LYS A 413 34.56 -12.75 9.62
N ARG A 414 33.51 -12.76 8.79
CA ARG A 414 33.20 -11.67 7.86
C ARG A 414 32.81 -10.39 8.59
N LEU A 415 31.96 -10.48 9.61
CA LEU A 415 31.58 -9.32 10.44
C LEU A 415 32.77 -8.75 11.22
N ASN A 416 33.72 -9.59 11.66
CA ASN A 416 34.95 -9.10 12.28
C ASN A 416 35.79 -8.23 11.34
N LYS A 417 35.77 -8.48 10.01
CA LYS A 417 36.42 -7.60 9.02
C LYS A 417 35.77 -6.22 8.97
N LEU A 418 34.44 -6.16 9.11
CA LEU A 418 33.69 -4.91 9.17
C LEU A 418 33.98 -4.15 10.49
N LEU A 419 34.00 -4.86 11.62
CA LEU A 419 34.32 -4.28 12.94
C LEU A 419 35.76 -3.75 13.01
N SER A 420 36.72 -4.44 12.39
CA SER A 420 38.13 -4.03 12.33
C SER A 420 38.46 -3.03 11.20
N ARG A 421 37.46 -2.58 10.44
CA ARG A 421 37.60 -1.67 9.28
C ARG A 421 38.46 -2.20 8.12
N GLN A 422 38.74 -3.51 8.09
CA GLN A 422 39.32 -4.18 6.92
C GLN A 422 38.35 -4.20 5.74
N SER A 423 37.05 -4.16 6.03
CA SER A 423 35.97 -3.92 5.06
C SER A 423 35.15 -2.72 5.51
N ARG A 424 34.68 -1.91 4.57
CA ARG A 424 33.76 -0.79 4.83
C ARG A 424 32.37 -0.96 4.23
N ILE A 425 32.16 -2.00 3.42
CA ILE A 425 30.91 -2.23 2.68
C ILE A 425 30.43 -3.65 2.96
N VAL A 426 29.20 -3.79 3.45
CA VAL A 426 28.53 -5.08 3.65
C VAL A 426 27.26 -5.17 2.82
N ILE A 427 27.10 -6.28 2.10
CA ILE A 427 25.90 -6.62 1.33
C ILE A 427 25.17 -7.75 2.05
N CYS A 428 23.86 -7.64 2.20
CA CYS A 428 23.09 -8.55 3.04
C CYS A 428 21.65 -8.76 2.57
N VAL A 429 21.09 -9.90 2.99
CA VAL A 429 19.72 -10.33 2.72
C VAL A 429 19.05 -10.62 4.04
N ASP A 430 18.16 -9.73 4.49
CA ASP A 430 17.38 -9.81 5.74
C ASP A 430 18.18 -10.01 7.04
N MET A 431 19.50 -10.14 6.96
CA MET A 431 20.43 -10.21 8.07
C MET A 431 21.03 -8.84 8.31
N LEU A 432 21.43 -8.56 9.56
CA LEU A 432 21.86 -7.23 10.04
C LEU A 432 20.73 -6.17 10.04
N GLY A 433 19.57 -6.49 9.46
CA GLY A 433 18.34 -5.69 9.53
C GLY A 433 17.66 -5.75 10.90
N GLU A 434 17.68 -6.89 11.62
CA GLU A 434 17.09 -7.05 12.96
C GLU A 434 18.11 -7.50 14.03
N GLY A 435 18.07 -6.87 15.21
CA GLY A 435 18.90 -7.19 16.38
C GLY A 435 20.42 -6.95 16.29
N TYR A 436 20.96 -6.44 15.16
CA TYR A 436 22.37 -6.06 15.03
C TYR A 436 22.58 -4.57 15.35
N ASP A 437 23.55 -4.27 16.22
CA ASP A 437 23.82 -2.91 16.71
C ASP A 437 25.22 -2.45 16.33
N LEU A 438 25.33 -1.65 15.26
CA LEU A 438 26.59 -1.07 14.79
C LEU A 438 26.37 0.41 14.40
N PRO A 439 26.62 1.36 15.32
CA PRO A 439 26.35 2.79 15.10
C PRO A 439 27.06 3.42 13.90
N ASN A 440 28.18 2.83 13.46
CA ASN A 440 28.95 3.28 12.30
C ASN A 440 28.28 2.96 10.95
N LEU A 441 27.28 2.07 10.92
CA LEU A 441 26.44 1.86 9.73
C LEU A 441 25.61 3.12 9.54
N LYS A 442 26.05 3.98 8.64
CA LYS A 442 25.47 5.31 8.39
C LYS A 442 25.03 5.51 6.96
N ILE A 443 25.45 4.66 6.03
CA ILE A 443 24.98 4.70 4.64
C ILE A 443 24.21 3.41 4.35
N ALA A 444 22.97 3.54 3.90
CA ALA A 444 22.10 2.45 3.54
C ALA A 444 21.79 2.51 2.04
N ALA A 445 22.17 1.49 1.27
CA ALA A 445 21.83 1.36 -0.15
C ALA A 445 20.71 0.31 -0.32
N LEU A 446 19.55 0.74 -0.79
CA LEU A 446 18.37 -0.11 -0.98
C LEU A 446 18.26 -0.52 -2.45
N HIS A 447 18.83 -1.68 -2.80
CA HIS A 447 18.75 -2.25 -4.15
C HIS A 447 17.41 -2.96 -4.41
N ASP A 448 16.79 -3.45 -3.35
CA ASP A 448 15.46 -4.07 -3.41
C ASP A 448 14.58 -3.49 -2.30
N HIS A 449 13.35 -3.10 -2.65
CA HIS A 449 12.39 -2.61 -1.68
C HIS A 449 11.72 -3.73 -0.90
N HIS A 450 11.42 -3.47 0.37
CA HIS A 450 10.53 -4.34 1.12
C HIS A 450 9.08 -4.12 0.66
N LYS A 451 8.25 -5.18 0.66
CA LYS A 451 6.81 -5.09 0.36
C LYS A 451 6.00 -4.21 1.34
N SER A 452 6.66 -3.55 2.30
CA SER A 452 6.03 -2.80 3.38
C SER A 452 6.83 -1.60 3.84
N LEU A 453 6.16 -0.46 3.91
CA LEU A 453 6.66 0.79 4.49
C LEU A 453 7.20 0.60 5.92
N ALA A 454 6.58 -0.28 6.71
CA ALA A 454 6.97 -0.50 8.10
C ALA A 454 8.42 -0.99 8.23
N VAL A 455 8.80 -1.98 7.41
CA VAL A 455 10.14 -2.57 7.45
C VAL A 455 11.20 -1.60 6.95
N THR A 456 10.85 -0.80 5.93
CA THR A 456 11.71 0.28 5.42
C THR A 456 11.96 1.34 6.51
N LEU A 457 10.93 1.79 7.22
CA LEU A 457 11.07 2.74 8.33
C LEU A 457 11.93 2.20 9.48
N GLN A 458 11.73 0.94 9.84
CA GLN A 458 12.53 0.30 10.88
C GLN A 458 13.98 0.12 10.50
N PHE A 459 14.22 -0.21 9.24
CA PHE A 459 15.56 -0.33 8.67
C PHE A 459 16.26 1.03 8.71
N ILE A 460 15.66 2.07 8.14
CA ILE A 460 16.21 3.44 8.12
C ILE A 460 16.48 3.95 9.54
N GLY A 461 15.52 3.75 10.47
CA GLY A 461 15.65 4.18 11.86
C GLY A 461 16.89 3.63 12.58
N ARG A 462 17.47 2.51 12.13
CA ARG A 462 18.69 1.94 12.73
C ARG A 462 19.94 2.75 12.42
N PHE A 463 20.00 3.41 11.27
CA PHE A 463 21.14 4.24 10.86
C PHE A 463 21.14 5.59 11.59
N THR A 464 19.99 6.01 12.13
CA THR A 464 19.80 7.32 12.79
C THR A 464 20.31 7.40 14.23
N ARG A 465 20.84 6.30 14.78
CA ARG A 465 21.32 6.28 16.17
C ARG A 465 22.52 7.20 16.37
N VAL A 466 22.52 7.94 17.48
CA VAL A 466 23.62 8.83 17.88
C VAL A 466 24.56 8.14 18.85
N ASN A 467 25.86 8.25 18.63
CA ASN A 467 26.91 7.83 19.56
C ASN A 467 27.93 8.96 19.69
N LYS A 468 27.87 9.70 20.81
CA LYS A 468 28.74 10.86 21.06
C LYS A 468 30.21 10.49 21.25
N ALA A 469 30.53 9.21 21.50
CA ALA A 469 31.90 8.74 21.67
C ALA A 469 32.62 8.43 20.35
N GLN A 470 31.92 8.48 19.20
CA GLN A 470 32.47 8.16 17.88
C GLN A 470 32.33 9.36 16.94
N LYS A 471 33.28 9.54 16.01
CA LYS A 471 33.18 10.52 14.92
C LYS A 471 32.22 10.00 13.84
N ILE A 472 30.93 10.14 14.10
CA ILE A 472 29.85 9.75 13.18
C ILE A 472 28.94 10.96 12.92
N GLY A 473 28.58 11.14 11.65
CA GLY A 473 27.68 12.19 11.17
C GLY A 473 26.26 11.69 10.93
N GLN A 474 25.56 12.40 10.04
CA GLN A 474 24.18 12.09 9.66
C GLN A 474 24.12 10.80 8.84
N ALA A 475 22.99 10.08 8.95
CA ALA A 475 22.76 8.90 8.15
C ALA A 475 22.36 9.29 6.73
N SER A 476 22.80 8.53 5.73
CA SER A 476 22.37 8.68 4.35
C SER A 476 21.66 7.42 3.85
N VAL A 477 20.55 7.57 3.15
CA VAL A 477 19.83 6.46 2.52
C VAL A 477 19.80 6.69 1.02
N VAL A 478 20.25 5.71 0.26
CA VAL A 478 20.27 5.72 -1.20
C VAL A 478 19.21 4.74 -1.68
N MET A 479 18.29 5.22 -2.51
CA MET A 479 17.26 4.36 -3.10
C MET A 479 16.80 4.89 -4.44
N ASN A 480 16.36 3.97 -5.29
CA ASN A 480 15.70 4.34 -6.54
C ASN A 480 14.23 4.69 -6.26
N VAL A 481 13.85 5.96 -6.51
CA VAL A 481 12.46 6.44 -6.38
C VAL A 481 11.60 6.05 -7.58
N ALA A 482 12.22 5.67 -8.70
CA ALA A 482 11.55 5.21 -9.91
C ALA A 482 11.12 3.73 -9.85
N ASP A 483 11.44 2.99 -8.78
CA ASP A 483 11.12 1.57 -8.69
C ASP A 483 9.59 1.35 -8.56
N PRO A 484 8.99 0.51 -9.42
CA PRO A 484 7.57 0.20 -9.41
C PRO A 484 7.03 -0.47 -8.14
N ASN A 485 7.89 -1.07 -7.32
CA ASN A 485 7.52 -1.75 -6.09
C ASN A 485 7.35 -0.80 -4.89
N VAL A 486 7.66 0.48 -5.06
CA VAL A 486 7.47 1.52 -4.04
C VAL A 486 5.96 1.88 -3.95
N GLU A 487 5.38 1.93 -2.75
CA GLU A 487 3.93 2.19 -2.57
C GLU A 487 3.51 3.50 -3.29
N GLY A 488 2.33 3.51 -3.93
CA GLY A 488 1.90 4.62 -4.81
C GLY A 488 1.83 6.01 -4.17
N GLU A 489 1.64 6.11 -2.84
CA GLU A 489 1.68 7.39 -2.12
C GLU A 489 3.12 7.92 -1.92
N LEU A 490 4.11 7.02 -1.74
CA LEU A 490 5.53 7.37 -1.69
C LEU A 490 5.95 7.95 -3.06
N GLN A 491 5.55 7.27 -4.13
CA GLN A 491 5.83 7.63 -5.53
C GLN A 491 5.38 9.05 -5.91
N HIS A 492 4.14 9.44 -5.60
CA HIS A 492 3.65 10.80 -5.91
C HIS A 492 4.38 11.91 -5.13
N LEU A 493 4.80 11.63 -3.90
CA LEU A 493 5.46 12.62 -3.03
C LEU A 493 6.96 12.83 -3.36
N TYR A 494 7.60 11.90 -4.09
CA TYR A 494 8.99 12.03 -4.54
C TYR A 494 9.18 12.90 -5.78
N SER A 495 8.11 13.15 -6.54
CA SER A 495 8.13 14.01 -7.73
C SER A 495 8.25 15.51 -7.41
N THR A 496 8.20 15.87 -6.12
CA THR A 496 8.39 17.23 -5.61
C THR A 496 9.72 17.25 -4.87
N ASP A 497 10.47 18.36 -4.86
CA ASP A 497 11.67 18.62 -4.02
C ASP A 497 11.32 18.64 -2.50
N ALA A 498 10.53 17.67 -2.06
CA ALA A 498 10.05 17.52 -0.71
C ALA A 498 11.14 16.83 0.11
N ASP A 499 11.58 17.53 1.16
CA ASP A 499 12.40 16.98 2.23
C ASP A 499 11.85 15.61 2.65
N TRP A 500 12.65 14.57 2.45
CA TRP A 500 12.25 13.17 2.63
C TRP A 500 11.86 12.85 4.07
N ASP A 501 12.45 13.56 5.04
CA ASP A 501 12.03 13.47 6.43
C ASP A 501 10.58 13.95 6.59
N ASN A 502 10.15 14.97 5.84
CA ASN A 502 8.75 15.38 5.79
C ASN A 502 7.85 14.37 5.05
N VAL A 503 8.35 13.69 4.02
CA VAL A 503 7.57 12.68 3.28
C VAL A 503 7.35 11.42 4.11
N LEU A 504 8.42 10.85 4.68
CA LEU A 504 8.32 9.70 5.59
C LEU A 504 7.46 10.02 6.81
N ARG A 505 7.62 11.24 7.35
CA ARG A 505 6.77 11.76 8.41
C ARG A 505 5.31 11.75 7.97
N ARG A 506 4.96 12.41 6.86
CA ARG A 506 3.57 12.51 6.36
C ARG A 506 2.95 11.14 6.08
N LEU A 507 3.71 10.20 5.54
CA LEU A 507 3.20 8.87 5.21
C LEU A 507 3.04 7.98 6.44
N SER A 508 4.06 7.96 7.31
CA SER A 508 3.96 7.25 8.58
C SER A 508 2.83 7.85 9.43
N GLU A 509 2.81 9.17 9.61
CA GLU A 509 1.79 9.87 10.40
C GLU A 509 0.41 9.77 9.76
N GLY A 510 0.27 9.88 8.44
CA GLY A 510 -1.01 9.73 7.75
C GLY A 510 -1.59 8.33 7.87
N ARG A 511 -0.75 7.29 7.74
CA ARG A 511 -1.18 5.89 7.91
C ARG A 511 -1.50 5.56 9.36
N ILE A 512 -0.69 6.06 10.30
CA ILE A 512 -0.98 5.95 11.74
C ILE A 512 -2.26 6.73 12.08
N ALA A 513 -2.47 7.93 11.52
CA ALA A 513 -3.67 8.73 11.76
C ALA A 513 -4.91 8.05 11.21
N ARG A 514 -4.83 7.38 10.05
CA ARG A 514 -5.94 6.56 9.54
C ARG A 514 -6.25 5.37 10.45
N GLU A 515 -5.22 4.73 11.03
CA GLU A 515 -5.38 3.63 11.99
C GLU A 515 -5.96 4.12 13.32
N ILE A 516 -5.49 5.26 13.84
CA ILE A 516 -6.04 5.93 15.03
C ILE A 516 -7.49 6.33 14.78
N ARG A 517 -7.79 6.93 13.62
CA ARG A 517 -9.15 7.29 13.24
C ARG A 517 -10.07 6.07 13.20
N LEU A 518 -9.61 4.95 12.64
CA LEU A 518 -10.35 3.69 12.65
C LEU A 518 -10.55 3.18 14.09
N GLN A 519 -9.51 3.23 14.93
CA GLN A 519 -9.60 2.86 16.33
C GLN A 519 -10.61 3.72 17.10
N GLU A 520 -10.62 5.04 16.89
CA GLU A 520 -11.58 5.96 17.52
C GLU A 520 -13.02 5.54 17.18
N VAL A 521 -13.30 5.28 15.89
CA VAL A 521 -14.62 4.79 15.46
C VAL A 521 -14.94 3.45 16.10
N VAL A 522 -14.01 2.49 16.09
CA VAL A 522 -14.22 1.14 16.64
C VAL A 522 -14.41 1.18 18.15
N ASP A 523 -13.59 1.93 18.89
CA ASP A 523 -13.69 2.09 20.33
C ASP A 523 -15.02 2.75 20.71
N ALA A 524 -15.43 3.78 19.98
CA ALA A 524 -16.72 4.42 20.20
C ALA A 524 -17.88 3.43 19.96
N LEU A 525 -17.79 2.60 18.92
CA LEU A 525 -18.78 1.55 18.62
C LEU A 525 -18.82 0.44 19.69
N LYS A 526 -17.69 0.11 20.33
CA LYS A 526 -17.63 -0.91 21.39
C LYS A 526 -18.31 -0.47 22.69
N ARG A 527 -18.42 0.84 22.97
CA ARG A 527 -18.96 1.35 24.25
C ARG A 527 -20.41 0.98 24.48
N LYS A 528 -21.20 0.83 23.41
CA LYS A 528 -22.65 0.64 23.51
C LYS A 528 -23.14 -0.35 22.47
N GLY A 529 -23.63 -1.50 22.91
CA GLY A 529 -24.12 -2.58 22.07
C GLY A 529 -23.28 -3.86 22.21
N ASP A 530 -23.66 -4.89 21.48
CA ASP A 530 -23.20 -6.29 21.57
C ASP A 530 -22.57 -6.83 20.27
N LEU A 531 -22.45 -5.99 19.24
CA LEU A 531 -21.91 -6.40 17.93
C LEU A 531 -20.43 -6.82 18.01
N HIS A 532 -19.67 -6.18 18.89
CA HIS A 532 -18.24 -6.45 19.05
C HIS A 532 -17.95 -7.85 19.64
N ASP A 533 -18.94 -8.46 20.31
CA ASP A 533 -18.85 -9.85 20.79
C ASP A 533 -18.96 -10.88 19.66
N GLN A 534 -19.51 -10.47 18.50
CA GLN A 534 -19.82 -11.36 17.38
C GLN A 534 -18.83 -11.26 16.24
N ILE A 535 -18.40 -10.03 15.92
CA ILE A 535 -17.50 -9.77 14.80
C ILE A 535 -16.44 -8.72 15.15
N SER A 536 -15.29 -8.83 14.49
CA SER A 536 -14.27 -7.78 14.54
C SER A 536 -14.72 -6.54 13.77
N LEU A 537 -15.03 -5.47 14.50
CA LEU A 537 -15.43 -4.17 13.92
C LEU A 537 -14.36 -3.55 13.02
N TRP A 538 -13.09 -3.92 13.20
CA TRP A 538 -11.96 -3.48 12.37
C TRP A 538 -12.05 -3.90 10.90
N ASN A 539 -12.84 -4.92 10.58
CA ASN A 539 -12.91 -5.51 9.23
C ASN A 539 -14.19 -5.10 8.48
N ILE A 540 -14.91 -4.07 8.95
CA ILE A 540 -16.13 -3.60 8.30
C ILE A 540 -15.74 -2.72 7.11
N GLU A 541 -15.90 -3.26 5.90
CA GLU A 541 -15.60 -2.60 4.62
C GLU A 541 -16.87 -2.41 3.76
N PRO A 542 -17.70 -1.38 4.02
CA PRO A 542 -18.91 -1.18 3.24
C PRO A 542 -18.58 -0.71 1.81
N SER A 543 -19.35 -1.18 0.84
CA SER A 543 -19.27 -0.68 -0.54
C SER A 543 -19.63 0.82 -0.60
N CYS A 544 -19.13 1.54 -1.60
CA CYS A 544 -19.48 2.94 -1.87
C CYS A 544 -20.96 3.07 -2.32
N SER A 545 -21.87 3.02 -1.36
CA SER A 545 -23.33 3.00 -1.51
C SER A 545 -23.95 3.59 -0.24
N VAL A 546 -25.02 4.38 -0.38
CA VAL A 546 -25.67 5.07 0.75
C VAL A 546 -27.08 5.53 0.38
N MET A 547 -28.03 5.52 1.31
CA MET A 547 -29.29 6.28 1.28
C MET A 547 -29.11 7.57 2.07
N LEU A 548 -29.49 8.69 1.46
CA LEU A 548 -29.31 10.04 1.99
C LEU A 548 -30.62 10.57 2.56
N PHE A 549 -30.56 11.12 3.77
CA PHE A 549 -31.67 11.80 4.44
C PHE A 549 -31.18 13.17 4.90
N LYS A 550 -32.01 14.19 4.75
CA LYS A 550 -31.79 15.48 5.39
C LYS A 550 -32.57 15.49 6.68
N THR A 551 -31.94 15.91 7.76
CA THR A 551 -32.50 15.88 9.11
C THR A 551 -32.79 17.29 9.60
N TYR A 552 -33.85 17.42 10.39
CA TYR A 552 -34.27 18.65 11.04
C TYR A 552 -34.28 18.52 12.56
N CYS A 553 -33.92 17.33 13.07
CA CYS A 553 -33.73 17.13 14.49
C CYS A 553 -32.46 17.83 14.97
N ASP A 554 -32.53 18.43 16.16
CA ASP A 554 -31.37 19.01 16.82
C ASP A 554 -30.39 17.91 17.27
N ASN A 555 -30.90 16.72 17.59
CA ASN A 555 -30.18 15.50 17.92
C ASN A 555 -30.91 14.28 17.35
N TRP A 556 -30.17 13.28 16.86
CA TRP A 556 -30.72 11.95 16.56
C TRP A 556 -30.68 11.02 17.79
N GLU A 557 -31.59 10.05 17.86
CA GLU A 557 -31.75 9.06 18.93
C GLU A 557 -31.50 7.63 18.41
N PRO A 558 -30.23 7.22 18.19
CA PRO A 558 -29.90 5.96 17.52
C PRO A 558 -30.45 4.72 18.22
N GLU A 559 -30.65 4.72 19.54
CA GLU A 559 -31.17 3.56 20.31
C GLU A 559 -32.59 3.16 19.96
N ARG A 560 -33.40 4.14 19.51
CA ARG A 560 -34.80 3.91 19.18
C ARG A 560 -34.98 3.03 17.94
N TYR A 561 -33.89 2.70 17.22
CA TYR A 561 -33.92 1.73 16.12
C TYR A 561 -34.58 0.39 16.52
N LYS A 562 -34.44 -0.03 17.79
CA LYS A 562 -35.02 -1.28 18.32
C LYS A 562 -36.55 -1.29 18.27
N GLU A 563 -37.20 -0.14 18.43
CA GLU A 563 -38.66 -0.03 18.44
C GLU A 563 -39.29 -0.48 17.11
N LYS A 564 -38.54 -0.33 16.00
CA LYS A 564 -39.00 -0.65 14.65
C LYS A 564 -38.09 -1.66 13.94
N LEU A 565 -37.17 -2.32 14.65
CA LEU A 565 -36.31 -3.35 14.06
C LEU A 565 -37.16 -4.56 13.62
N PRO A 566 -37.08 -4.97 12.35
CA PRO A 566 -37.78 -6.16 11.87
C PRO A 566 -37.32 -7.44 12.59
N ARG A 567 -38.19 -8.45 12.62
CA ARG A 567 -37.86 -9.74 13.25
C ARG A 567 -36.81 -10.48 12.40
N PHE A 568 -35.60 -10.55 12.93
CA PHE A 568 -34.50 -11.39 12.44
C PHE A 568 -34.34 -12.61 13.35
N ASP A 569 -33.61 -13.63 12.89
CA ASP A 569 -33.34 -14.81 13.72
C ASP A 569 -32.41 -14.41 14.88
N GLU A 570 -31.37 -13.64 14.55
CA GLU A 570 -30.41 -13.05 15.49
C GLU A 570 -30.07 -11.63 15.02
N SER A 571 -29.77 -10.72 15.95
CA SER A 571 -29.32 -9.37 15.63
C SER A 571 -28.48 -8.78 16.75
N TRP A 572 -27.44 -8.05 16.37
CA TRP A 572 -26.53 -7.35 17.27
C TRP A 572 -26.25 -5.94 16.74
N HIS A 573 -25.81 -5.05 17.61
CA HIS A 573 -25.62 -3.65 17.29
C HIS A 573 -24.43 -3.02 17.99
N ALA A 574 -23.99 -1.89 17.45
CA ALA A 574 -23.01 -1.00 18.05
C ALA A 574 -23.44 0.45 17.80
N ILE A 575 -23.36 1.29 18.83
CA ILE A 575 -23.68 2.72 18.77
C ILE A 575 -22.47 3.50 19.25
N ALA A 576 -22.00 4.41 18.42
CA ALA A 576 -20.97 5.38 18.76
C ALA A 576 -21.59 6.78 18.83
N GLU A 577 -21.87 7.24 20.05
CA GLU A 577 -22.52 8.55 20.28
C GLU A 577 -21.63 9.70 19.80
N ASP A 578 -20.34 9.70 20.14
CA ASP A 578 -19.39 10.75 19.72
C ASP A 578 -19.14 10.81 18.21
N GLU A 579 -19.35 9.69 17.52
CA GLU A 579 -19.18 9.56 16.06
C GLU A 579 -20.50 9.65 15.31
N ASN A 580 -21.61 9.80 16.04
CA ASN A 580 -22.96 9.75 15.48
C ASN A 580 -23.16 8.57 14.53
N LEU A 581 -22.76 7.38 14.96
CA LEU A 581 -22.76 6.17 14.15
C LEU A 581 -23.55 5.04 14.81
N LEU A 582 -24.35 4.33 14.03
CA LEU A 582 -25.10 3.12 14.41
C LEU A 582 -24.74 2.01 13.43
N VAL A 583 -24.37 0.85 13.93
CA VAL A 583 -24.14 -0.37 13.14
C VAL A 583 -25.04 -1.48 13.66
N VAL A 584 -25.74 -2.16 12.78
CA VAL A 584 -26.61 -3.31 13.11
C VAL A 584 -26.26 -4.48 12.19
N LEU A 585 -25.93 -5.62 12.77
CA LEU A 585 -25.80 -6.91 12.07
C LEU A 585 -27.01 -7.77 12.40
N ALA A 586 -27.60 -8.38 11.38
CA ALA A 586 -28.73 -9.28 11.53
C ALA A 586 -28.52 -10.56 10.73
N VAL A 587 -28.98 -11.68 11.26
CA VAL A 587 -28.97 -12.99 10.61
C VAL A 587 -30.38 -13.33 10.16
N GLN A 588 -30.49 -13.81 8.93
CA GLN A 588 -31.74 -14.34 8.40
C GLN A 588 -31.52 -15.67 7.68
N ALA A 589 -32.13 -16.72 8.19
CA ALA A 589 -32.21 -18.02 7.57
C ALA A 589 -33.35 -18.02 6.53
N THR A 590 -33.00 -18.19 5.26
CA THR A 590 -33.98 -18.30 4.17
C THR A 590 -33.93 -19.68 3.56
N SER A 591 -35.03 -20.18 3.01
CA SER A 591 -34.99 -21.41 2.20
C SER A 591 -33.99 -21.26 1.04
N VAL A 592 -33.32 -22.37 0.69
CA VAL A 592 -32.41 -22.38 -0.46
C VAL A 592 -33.12 -21.98 -1.74
N ARG A 593 -32.47 -21.18 -2.59
CA ARG A 593 -33.13 -20.62 -3.80
C ARG A 593 -33.40 -21.63 -4.91
N TRP A 594 -32.73 -22.78 -4.90
CA TRP A 594 -32.75 -23.79 -5.98
C TRP A 594 -33.62 -25.01 -5.67
N GLY A 595 -34.32 -25.05 -4.53
CA GLY A 595 -35.22 -26.15 -4.18
C GLY A 595 -36.00 -25.88 -2.90
N ASN A 596 -37.06 -26.63 -2.66
CA ASN A 596 -37.89 -26.46 -1.47
C ASN A 596 -37.70 -27.66 -0.53
N TYR A 597 -36.68 -27.57 0.33
CA TYR A 597 -36.36 -28.57 1.33
C TYR A 597 -36.61 -28.00 2.73
N LYS A 598 -37.17 -28.81 3.62
CA LYS A 598 -37.45 -28.38 5.01
C LYS A 598 -36.16 -28.12 5.81
N ASP A 599 -35.10 -28.85 5.50
CA ASP A 599 -33.88 -28.89 6.32
C ASP A 599 -32.70 -28.11 5.71
N LEU A 600 -32.82 -27.61 4.48
CA LEU A 600 -31.79 -26.80 3.82
C LEU A 600 -32.20 -25.32 3.83
N LYS A 601 -31.43 -24.51 4.56
CA LYS A 601 -31.58 -23.05 4.63
C LYS A 601 -30.25 -22.37 4.30
N ASP A 602 -30.33 -21.30 3.52
CA ASP A 602 -29.24 -20.33 3.34
C ASP A 602 -29.22 -19.39 4.55
N THR A 603 -28.06 -19.26 5.19
CA THR A 603 -27.83 -18.27 6.26
C THR A 603 -27.33 -16.98 5.64
N ASN A 604 -28.12 -15.90 5.72
CA ASN A 604 -27.77 -14.61 5.15
C ASN A 604 -27.45 -13.60 6.25
N TYR A 605 -26.27 -13.00 6.19
CA TYR A 605 -25.86 -11.90 7.06
C TYR A 605 -26.22 -10.55 6.43
N LYS A 606 -26.90 -9.70 7.19
CA LYS A 606 -27.36 -8.38 6.78
C LYS A 606 -26.75 -7.33 7.68
N ILE A 607 -26.27 -6.23 7.10
CA ILE A 607 -25.67 -5.13 7.84
C ILE A 607 -26.36 -3.81 7.50
N LEU A 608 -26.52 -2.96 8.50
CA LEU A 608 -26.97 -1.58 8.39
C LEU A 608 -25.95 -0.69 9.10
N ILE A 609 -25.55 0.41 8.47
CA ILE A 609 -24.67 1.43 9.02
C ILE A 609 -25.37 2.77 8.83
N ALA A 610 -25.60 3.53 9.89
CA ALA A 610 -26.20 4.87 9.85
C ALA A 610 -25.24 5.88 10.48
N HIS A 611 -24.90 6.95 9.77
CA HIS A 611 -23.98 8.01 10.19
C HIS A 611 -24.69 9.36 10.10
N TRP A 612 -24.85 10.06 11.21
CA TRP A 612 -25.49 11.38 11.28
C TRP A 612 -24.43 12.50 11.34
N ASP A 613 -24.52 13.44 10.42
CA ASP A 613 -23.62 14.58 10.29
C ASP A 613 -24.42 15.86 10.55
N GLN A 614 -24.20 16.44 11.73
CA GLN A 614 -24.92 17.62 12.19
C GLN A 614 -24.61 18.86 11.33
N ASP A 615 -23.36 19.04 10.89
CA ASP A 615 -22.92 20.17 10.07
C ASP A 615 -23.65 20.22 8.73
N ARG A 616 -23.86 19.04 8.13
CA ARG A 616 -24.64 18.87 6.89
C ARG A 616 -26.13 18.75 7.13
N SER A 617 -26.57 18.66 8.39
CA SER A 617 -27.93 18.29 8.78
C SER A 617 -28.40 17.07 8.00
N ALA A 618 -27.58 16.02 8.00
CA ALA A 618 -27.71 14.87 7.12
C ALA A 618 -27.60 13.54 7.88
N LEU A 619 -28.38 12.54 7.50
CA LEU A 619 -28.21 11.16 7.90
C LEU A 619 -27.88 10.29 6.68
N PHE A 620 -26.82 9.50 6.80
CA PHE A 620 -26.31 8.61 5.76
C PHE A 620 -26.55 7.17 6.19
N VAL A 621 -27.34 6.39 5.45
CA VAL A 621 -27.62 4.98 5.79
C VAL A 621 -27.13 4.04 4.69
N PHE A 622 -26.15 3.20 4.99
CA PHE A 622 -25.78 2.06 4.16
C PHE A 622 -26.48 0.78 4.65
N SER A 623 -26.88 -0.07 3.71
CA SER A 623 -27.22 -1.46 4.02
C SER A 623 -26.95 -2.36 2.82
N ASN A 624 -26.57 -3.62 3.08
CA ASN A 624 -26.55 -4.64 2.04
C ASN A 624 -27.96 -5.14 1.68
N ASP A 625 -28.98 -4.88 2.52
CA ASP A 625 -30.39 -5.17 2.26
C ASP A 625 -31.33 -4.15 2.95
N TYR A 626 -31.51 -3.00 2.29
CA TYR A 626 -32.38 -1.90 2.74
C TYR A 626 -33.84 -2.31 3.01
N LYS A 627 -34.36 -3.31 2.28
CA LYS A 627 -35.76 -3.74 2.43
C LYS A 627 -35.93 -4.54 3.71
N ALA A 628 -35.00 -5.45 3.98
CA ALA A 628 -35.05 -6.28 5.17
C ALA A 628 -35.03 -5.44 6.45
N PHE A 629 -34.24 -4.36 6.49
CA PHE A 629 -34.18 -3.45 7.64
C PHE A 629 -35.33 -2.44 7.71
N ARG A 630 -36.16 -2.29 6.67
CA ARG A 630 -37.21 -1.25 6.61
C ARG A 630 -36.66 0.14 6.98
N VAL A 631 -35.57 0.55 6.32
CA VAL A 631 -34.74 1.71 6.70
C VAL A 631 -35.53 2.98 7.02
N GLU A 632 -36.52 3.36 6.23
CA GLU A 632 -37.32 4.57 6.49
C GLU A 632 -38.04 4.55 7.84
N ASN A 633 -38.56 3.40 8.28
CA ASN A 633 -39.19 3.28 9.60
C ASN A 633 -38.16 3.43 10.72
N LEU A 634 -36.95 2.90 10.52
CA LEU A 634 -35.85 3.06 11.47
C LEU A 634 -35.43 4.53 11.55
N VAL A 635 -35.26 5.19 10.40
CA VAL A 635 -34.89 6.61 10.31
C VAL A 635 -35.96 7.49 10.99
N SER A 636 -37.24 7.22 10.75
CA SER A 636 -38.36 7.89 11.43
C SER A 636 -38.25 7.80 12.95
N THR A 637 -37.90 6.64 13.48
CA THR A 637 -37.80 6.48 14.93
C THR A 637 -36.54 7.15 15.50
N ILE A 638 -35.38 7.02 14.83
CA ILE A 638 -34.13 7.61 15.31
C ILE A 638 -34.02 9.12 15.06
N CYS A 639 -34.86 9.71 14.21
CA CYS A 639 -34.89 11.16 13.98
C CYS A 639 -36.18 11.81 14.49
N ASP A 640 -37.01 11.09 15.25
CA ASP A 640 -38.29 11.56 15.79
C ASP A 640 -39.21 12.20 14.71
N ASP A 641 -39.31 11.54 13.55
CA ASP A 641 -40.04 12.01 12.36
C ASP A 641 -39.54 13.35 11.77
N LYS A 642 -38.45 13.93 12.28
CA LYS A 642 -37.84 15.19 11.80
C LYS A 642 -36.80 14.93 10.72
N PHE A 643 -37.21 14.34 9.61
CA PHE A 643 -36.32 14.08 8.49
C PHE A 643 -37.09 14.10 7.16
N GLU A 644 -36.36 14.29 6.08
CA GLU A 644 -36.82 14.04 4.73
C GLU A 644 -35.82 13.13 4.02
N VAL A 645 -36.31 12.16 3.25
CA VAL A 645 -35.45 11.43 2.31
C VAL A 645 -34.96 12.45 1.28
N VAL A 646 -33.64 12.51 1.04
CA VAL A 646 -33.10 13.34 -0.05
C VAL A 646 -33.58 12.70 -1.34
N SER A 647 -34.69 13.21 -1.84
CA SER A 647 -35.45 12.61 -2.92
C SER A 647 -35.78 13.68 -3.94
N GLY A 648 -36.37 13.26 -5.06
CA GLY A 648 -36.64 14.19 -6.15
C GLY A 648 -35.41 14.49 -7.00
N GLU A 649 -35.51 15.56 -7.76
CA GLU A 649 -34.58 15.88 -8.84
C GLU A 649 -33.16 16.21 -8.36
N LYS A 650 -33.02 16.66 -7.10
CA LYS A 650 -31.74 17.04 -6.52
C LYS A 650 -30.72 15.90 -6.51
N VAL A 651 -31.17 14.65 -6.36
CA VAL A 651 -30.28 13.47 -6.31
C VAL A 651 -29.49 13.31 -7.61
N PHE A 652 -30.03 13.74 -8.76
CA PHE A 652 -29.36 13.62 -10.06
C PHE A 652 -28.18 14.57 -10.23
N ASN A 653 -28.02 15.57 -9.35
CA ASN A 653 -26.82 16.42 -9.32
C ASN A 653 -25.53 15.63 -9.06
N VAL A 654 -25.63 14.37 -8.62
CA VAL A 654 -24.47 13.46 -8.59
C VAL A 654 -23.81 13.28 -9.96
N PHE A 655 -24.52 13.56 -11.06
CA PHE A 655 -23.99 13.53 -12.42
C PHE A 655 -23.42 14.86 -12.90
N ASN A 656 -23.46 15.92 -12.09
CA ASN A 656 -22.88 17.21 -12.47
C ASN A 656 -21.37 17.07 -12.74
N GLY A 657 -20.91 17.72 -13.81
CA GLY A 657 -19.52 17.66 -14.27
C GLY A 657 -19.15 16.40 -15.08
N ILE A 658 -20.12 15.53 -15.40
CA ILE A 658 -19.90 14.33 -16.22
C ILE A 658 -20.20 14.61 -17.69
N GLU A 659 -19.20 14.42 -18.53
CA GLU A 659 -19.28 14.50 -20.00
C GLU A 659 -19.73 13.15 -20.58
N TYR A 660 -20.54 13.20 -21.65
CA TYR A 660 -21.14 12.05 -22.32
C TYR A 660 -21.79 11.00 -21.38
N PRO A 661 -22.70 11.42 -20.48
CA PRO A 661 -23.37 10.49 -19.59
C PRO A 661 -24.25 9.53 -20.40
N LEU A 662 -23.82 8.28 -20.51
CA LEU A 662 -24.58 7.18 -21.08
C LEU A 662 -25.23 6.38 -19.95
N ALA A 663 -26.56 6.46 -19.87
CA ALA A 663 -27.29 5.66 -18.89
C ALA A 663 -27.24 4.17 -19.26
N ARG A 664 -26.72 3.35 -18.34
CA ARG A 664 -26.67 1.88 -18.47
C ARG A 664 -27.97 1.22 -18.00
N ASN A 665 -28.60 1.83 -17.01
CA ASN A 665 -29.90 1.42 -16.50
C ASN A 665 -30.72 2.64 -16.07
N LEU A 666 -32.04 2.52 -16.16
CA LEU A 666 -32.98 3.56 -15.82
C LEU A 666 -34.28 2.91 -15.33
N GLY A 667 -34.78 3.30 -14.18
CA GLY A 667 -36.15 2.98 -13.79
C GLY A 667 -37.05 4.20 -13.98
N ALA A 668 -38.24 4.00 -14.51
CA ALA A 668 -39.29 5.00 -14.60
C ALA A 668 -40.56 4.53 -13.87
N SER A 669 -41.39 5.47 -13.43
CA SER A 669 -42.68 5.21 -12.77
C SER A 669 -43.80 5.99 -13.43
N GLN A 670 -44.94 5.34 -13.69
CA GLN A 670 -46.14 5.92 -14.30
C GLN A 670 -47.35 5.85 -13.35
N ILE A 671 -48.35 6.69 -13.60
CA ILE A 671 -49.65 6.64 -12.90
C ILE A 671 -50.59 5.76 -13.74
N GLY A 672 -50.78 4.50 -13.33
CA GLY A 672 -51.58 3.51 -14.07
C GLY A 672 -51.40 2.07 -13.55
N ALA A 673 -51.86 1.06 -14.31
CA ALA A 673 -51.80 -0.36 -13.93
C ALA A 673 -50.37 -0.93 -13.81
N ILE A 674 -49.40 -0.36 -14.54
CA ILE A 674 -47.97 -0.67 -14.43
C ILE A 674 -47.31 0.49 -13.68
N SER A 675 -46.90 0.24 -12.43
CA SER A 675 -46.44 1.28 -11.51
C SER A 675 -44.94 1.57 -11.58
N PHE A 676 -44.13 0.66 -12.14
CA PHE A 676 -42.68 0.77 -12.24
C PHE A 676 -42.13 -0.06 -13.40
N THR A 677 -41.26 0.55 -14.21
CA THR A 677 -40.62 -0.10 -15.36
C THR A 677 -39.11 0.11 -15.28
N GLN A 678 -38.32 -0.97 -15.39
CA GLN A 678 -36.87 -0.85 -15.54
C GLN A 678 -36.46 -1.04 -17.00
N TYR A 679 -35.62 -0.13 -17.44
CA TYR A 679 -34.99 -0.12 -18.74
C TYR A 679 -33.50 -0.42 -18.54
N PHE A 680 -32.99 -1.35 -19.33
CA PHE A 680 -31.59 -1.74 -19.35
C PHE A 680 -31.03 -1.56 -20.75
N GLY A 681 -29.77 -1.14 -20.83
CA GLY A 681 -29.09 -0.97 -22.10
C GLY A 681 -29.85 0.02 -23.00
N PRO A 682 -30.11 -0.33 -24.27
CA PRO A 682 -30.69 0.64 -25.20
C PRO A 682 -32.13 1.07 -24.92
N ASN A 683 -32.93 0.24 -24.25
CA ASN A 683 -34.32 0.57 -23.90
C ASN A 683 -34.40 1.79 -22.94
N VAL A 684 -33.28 2.19 -22.34
CA VAL A 684 -33.21 3.37 -21.48
C VAL A 684 -33.70 4.65 -22.18
N THR A 685 -33.54 4.76 -23.50
CA THR A 685 -34.02 5.91 -24.27
C THR A 685 -35.53 6.07 -24.29
N GLU A 686 -36.25 4.95 -24.37
CA GLU A 686 -37.71 4.97 -24.29
C GLU A 686 -38.13 5.51 -22.92
N GLY A 687 -37.52 5.00 -21.86
CA GLY A 687 -37.72 5.51 -20.51
C GLY A 687 -37.40 7.00 -20.36
N LEU A 688 -36.28 7.47 -20.92
CA LEU A 688 -35.91 8.89 -20.94
C LEU A 688 -36.93 9.76 -21.68
N SER A 689 -37.41 9.30 -22.83
CA SER A 689 -38.38 10.05 -23.66
C SER A 689 -39.74 10.18 -22.97
N LEU A 690 -40.19 9.11 -22.29
CA LEU A 690 -41.40 9.13 -21.49
C LEU A 690 -41.29 10.09 -20.29
N ILE A 691 -40.09 10.26 -19.73
CA ILE A 691 -39.83 11.20 -18.64
C ILE A 691 -39.93 12.65 -19.13
N GLU A 692 -39.31 12.98 -20.25
CA GLU A 692 -39.36 14.33 -20.83
C GLU A 692 -40.76 14.72 -21.31
N ALA A 693 -41.49 13.78 -21.90
CA ALA A 693 -42.89 13.98 -22.28
C ALA A 693 -43.81 14.14 -21.05
N SER A 694 -43.26 14.11 -19.83
CA SER A 694 -43.98 14.17 -18.56
C SER A 694 -45.03 13.04 -18.41
N GLN A 695 -44.85 11.95 -19.14
CA GLN A 695 -45.70 10.75 -19.08
C GLN A 695 -45.23 9.78 -17.99
N SER A 696 -43.95 9.85 -17.61
CA SER A 696 -43.32 9.06 -16.54
C SER A 696 -42.45 9.94 -15.65
N SER A 697 -42.17 9.48 -14.44
CA SER A 697 -41.18 10.09 -13.55
C SER A 697 -39.95 9.21 -13.47
N LEU A 698 -38.75 9.83 -13.46
CA LEU A 698 -37.51 9.10 -13.23
C LEU A 698 -37.54 8.48 -11.81
N SER A 699 -36.86 7.36 -11.60
CA SER A 699 -36.87 6.70 -10.29
C SER A 699 -35.50 6.23 -9.85
N ASN A 700 -34.67 5.76 -10.78
CA ASN A 700 -33.26 5.47 -10.58
C ASN A 700 -32.53 5.48 -11.92
N ILE A 701 -31.23 5.77 -11.89
CA ILE A 701 -30.39 5.82 -13.08
C ILE A 701 -28.94 5.54 -12.69
N ALA A 702 -28.22 4.80 -13.53
CA ALA A 702 -26.77 4.69 -13.44
C ALA A 702 -26.16 5.08 -14.78
N ALA A 703 -25.20 6.00 -14.74
CA ALA A 703 -24.56 6.54 -15.92
C ALA A 703 -23.06 6.27 -15.89
N LEU A 704 -22.55 5.90 -17.06
CA LEU A 704 -21.14 5.94 -17.38
C LEU A 704 -20.85 7.28 -18.05
N GLY A 705 -19.74 7.92 -17.71
CA GLY A 705 -19.27 9.09 -18.45
C GLY A 705 -17.83 9.46 -18.11
N TYR A 706 -17.45 10.69 -18.40
CA TYR A 706 -16.10 11.19 -18.20
C TYR A 706 -16.10 12.44 -17.31
N GLU A 707 -15.31 12.44 -16.24
CA GLU A 707 -15.13 13.57 -15.34
C GLU A 707 -13.65 13.95 -15.35
N SER A 708 -13.33 15.18 -15.76
CA SER A 708 -11.94 15.65 -15.96
C SER A 708 -11.09 14.70 -16.84
N GLY A 709 -11.70 14.13 -17.88
CA GLY A 709 -11.05 13.18 -18.80
C GLY A 709 -10.83 11.77 -18.22
N ASN A 710 -11.39 11.45 -17.05
CA ASN A 710 -11.34 10.12 -16.45
C ASN A 710 -12.71 9.43 -16.50
N ARG A 711 -12.71 8.13 -16.80
CA ARG A 711 -13.94 7.34 -16.88
C ARG A 711 -14.51 7.12 -15.47
N VAL A 712 -15.76 7.53 -15.23
CA VAL A 712 -16.45 7.41 -13.93
C VAL A 712 -17.81 6.72 -14.08
N ILE A 713 -18.24 6.04 -13.00
CA ILE A 713 -19.58 5.45 -12.92
C ILE A 713 -20.24 5.94 -11.63
N TRP A 714 -21.40 6.57 -11.79
CA TRP A 714 -22.28 6.98 -10.71
C TRP A 714 -23.66 6.38 -10.93
N GLY A 715 -24.35 6.08 -9.84
CA GLY A 715 -25.75 5.71 -9.90
C GLY A 715 -26.52 6.29 -8.73
N CYS A 716 -27.80 6.57 -8.97
CA CYS A 716 -28.69 7.07 -7.93
C CYS A 716 -30.14 6.60 -8.08
N SER A 717 -30.93 6.79 -7.02
CA SER A 717 -32.37 6.53 -6.98
C SER A 717 -33.10 7.73 -6.37
N GLN A 718 -33.98 8.34 -7.16
CA GLN A 718 -34.79 9.50 -6.81
C GLN A 718 -35.72 9.27 -5.63
N ARG A 719 -36.50 8.18 -5.63
CA ARG A 719 -37.48 7.95 -4.55
C ARG A 719 -36.82 7.57 -3.22
N ARG A 720 -35.68 6.88 -3.30
CA ARG A 720 -35.00 6.31 -2.13
C ARG A 720 -33.80 7.13 -1.65
N GLY A 721 -33.46 8.22 -2.34
CA GLY A 721 -32.26 9.00 -2.04
C GLY A 721 -30.96 8.20 -2.05
N LYS A 722 -30.93 7.08 -2.79
CA LYS A 722 -29.78 6.17 -2.79
C LYS A 722 -28.76 6.64 -3.81
N VAL A 723 -27.48 6.63 -3.46
CA VAL A 723 -26.33 6.90 -4.35
C VAL A 723 -25.32 5.78 -4.24
N TRP A 724 -24.67 5.41 -5.36
CA TRP A 724 -23.61 4.40 -5.37
C TRP A 724 -22.57 4.64 -6.46
N SER A 725 -21.37 4.12 -6.24
CA SER A 725 -20.30 4.02 -7.25
C SER A 725 -19.62 2.65 -7.13
N PRO A 726 -19.42 1.89 -8.23
CA PRO A 726 -18.90 0.52 -8.20
C PRO A 726 -17.37 0.41 -7.93
N GLN A 727 -16.80 1.32 -7.14
CA GLN A 727 -15.40 1.28 -6.70
C GLN A 727 -15.20 0.31 -5.52
N LYS A 728 -13.97 -0.19 -5.33
CA LYS A 728 -13.62 -1.06 -4.20
C LYS A 728 -13.79 -0.30 -2.87
N GLY A 729 -14.53 -0.89 -1.92
CA GLY A 729 -14.79 -0.29 -0.61
C GLY A 729 -13.53 -0.09 0.24
N GLY A 730 -13.57 0.86 1.16
CA GLY A 730 -12.57 1.08 2.21
C GLY A 730 -13.11 0.71 3.59
N SER A 731 -12.39 1.04 4.65
CA SER A 731 -12.86 0.87 6.04
C SER A 731 -14.13 1.68 6.31
N ILE A 732 -14.84 1.37 7.41
CA ILE A 732 -16.00 2.15 7.85
C ILE A 732 -15.69 3.66 8.00
N ALA A 733 -14.48 4.02 8.42
CA ALA A 733 -14.02 5.41 8.49
C ALA A 733 -13.86 6.05 7.09
N ASP A 734 -13.36 5.30 6.10
CA ASP A 734 -13.25 5.79 4.73
C ASP A 734 -14.64 6.01 4.09
N TRP A 735 -15.59 5.12 4.40
CA TRP A 735 -16.98 5.25 3.96
C TRP A 735 -17.63 6.51 4.53
N CYS A 736 -17.41 6.83 5.81
CA CYS A 736 -17.88 8.08 6.42
C CYS A 736 -17.36 9.32 5.69
N ASN A 737 -16.14 9.29 5.14
CA ASN A 737 -15.60 10.37 4.32
C ASN A 737 -16.16 10.40 2.90
N TRP A 738 -16.36 9.24 2.28
CA TRP A 738 -16.92 9.13 0.93
C TRP A 738 -18.36 9.66 0.86
N VAL A 739 -19.21 9.34 1.83
CA VAL A 739 -20.62 9.80 1.85
C VAL A 739 -20.73 11.32 1.94
N LYS A 740 -19.80 11.99 2.65
CA LYS A 740 -19.71 13.46 2.71
C LYS A 740 -19.42 14.06 1.33
N LYS A 741 -18.49 13.48 0.57
CA LYS A 741 -18.21 13.93 -0.81
C LYS A 741 -19.41 13.74 -1.75
N ALA A 742 -20.12 12.61 -1.63
CA ALA A 742 -21.32 12.36 -2.41
C ALA A 742 -22.43 13.38 -2.09
N TRP A 743 -22.60 13.72 -0.81
CA TRP A 743 -23.50 14.78 -0.37
C TRP A 743 -23.12 16.14 -0.96
N ASP A 744 -21.86 16.54 -0.81
CA ASP A 744 -21.39 17.85 -1.28
C ASP A 744 -21.59 18.00 -2.80
N LYS A 745 -21.42 16.92 -3.57
CA LYS A 745 -21.72 16.90 -5.02
C LYS A 745 -23.21 17.18 -5.31
N ILE A 746 -24.11 16.53 -4.58
CA ILE A 746 -25.57 16.66 -4.75
C ILE A 746 -26.07 18.05 -4.36
N PHE A 747 -25.51 18.64 -3.30
CA PHE A 747 -25.92 19.93 -2.75
C PHE A 747 -25.11 21.13 -3.27
N SER A 748 -24.16 20.90 -4.19
CA SER A 748 -23.33 21.96 -4.80
C SER A 748 -24.09 23.00 -5.60
N SER A 749 -25.28 22.66 -6.11
CA SER A 749 -26.11 23.50 -6.99
C SER A 749 -27.58 23.11 -6.86
N GLU A 750 -28.49 24.02 -7.23
CA GLU A 750 -29.92 23.68 -7.31
C GLU A 750 -30.21 22.82 -8.55
N PRO A 751 -31.22 21.93 -8.49
CA PRO A 751 -31.61 21.13 -9.65
C PRO A 751 -32.08 22.06 -10.77
N ASP A 752 -31.55 21.87 -11.97
CA ASP A 752 -32.06 22.52 -13.18
C ASP A 752 -33.08 21.58 -13.86
N PRO A 753 -34.39 21.90 -13.83
CA PRO A 753 -35.44 21.04 -14.39
C PRO A 753 -35.29 20.78 -15.89
N ASN A 754 -34.57 21.65 -16.61
CA ASN A 754 -34.32 21.53 -18.05
C ASN A 754 -33.06 20.71 -18.39
N ASN A 755 -32.36 20.16 -17.38
CA ASN A 755 -30.98 19.69 -17.53
C ASN A 755 -30.75 18.25 -17.03
N LEU A 756 -31.69 17.70 -16.24
CA LEU A 756 -31.52 16.43 -15.52
C LEU A 756 -31.02 15.26 -16.38
N THR A 757 -31.59 15.13 -17.59
CA THR A 757 -31.24 14.06 -18.55
C THR A 757 -31.09 14.58 -19.99
N ARG A 758 -31.13 15.90 -20.18
CA ARG A 758 -31.03 16.52 -21.50
C ARG A 758 -29.70 16.22 -22.19
N ASN A 759 -28.64 16.14 -21.39
CA ASN A 759 -27.29 15.84 -21.86
C ASN A 759 -26.96 14.34 -21.86
N PHE A 760 -27.91 13.49 -21.47
CA PHE A 760 -27.72 12.05 -21.52
C PHE A 760 -27.81 11.55 -22.95
N LEU A 761 -26.88 10.66 -23.29
CA LEU A 761 -26.84 10.01 -24.58
C LEU A 761 -28.02 9.03 -24.72
N ARG A 762 -28.67 9.04 -25.90
CA ARG A 762 -29.91 8.30 -26.18
C ARG A 762 -29.77 7.33 -27.34
N PRO A 763 -29.63 6.03 -27.06
CA PRO A 763 -29.76 4.97 -28.06
C PRO A 763 -31.16 4.93 -28.71
N VAL A 764 -31.28 5.23 -30.00
CA VAL A 764 -32.51 5.07 -30.79
C VAL A 764 -32.45 3.72 -31.52
N PRO A 765 -33.54 2.92 -31.59
CA PRO A 765 -33.55 1.68 -32.35
C PRO A 765 -33.16 1.91 -33.81
N LEU A 766 -32.25 1.09 -34.31
CA LEU A 766 -31.76 1.12 -35.68
C LEU A 766 -32.41 -0.03 -36.46
N LEU A 767 -33.56 0.24 -37.07
CA LEU A 767 -34.35 -0.75 -37.82
C LEU A 767 -33.88 -0.91 -39.27
N GLU A 768 -33.34 0.18 -39.82
CA GLU A 768 -32.82 0.26 -41.17
C GLU A 768 -31.37 0.74 -41.11
N PRO A 769 -30.53 0.43 -42.11
CA PRO A 769 -29.16 0.89 -42.12
C PRO A 769 -29.06 2.40 -41.97
N TYR A 770 -28.23 2.85 -41.03
CA TYR A 770 -28.10 4.29 -40.74
C TYR A 770 -27.55 5.05 -41.95
N ASN A 771 -28.08 6.23 -42.26
CA ASN A 771 -27.77 6.97 -43.49
C ASN A 771 -26.37 7.61 -43.50
N GLU A 772 -25.81 7.93 -42.34
CA GLU A 772 -24.47 8.52 -42.23
C GLU A 772 -23.36 7.53 -42.55
N TYR A 773 -22.20 8.02 -42.98
CA TYR A 773 -21.11 7.15 -43.41
C TYR A 773 -20.41 6.50 -42.22
N PRO A 774 -20.23 5.16 -42.18
CA PRO A 774 -19.56 4.48 -41.08
C PRO A 774 -18.04 4.70 -41.19
N ILE A 775 -17.48 5.47 -40.25
CA ILE A 775 -16.07 5.88 -40.26
C ILE A 775 -15.16 4.91 -39.48
N SER A 776 -15.72 4.15 -38.52
CA SER A 776 -14.92 3.26 -37.67
C SER A 776 -15.73 2.09 -37.13
N ALA A 777 -15.04 1.00 -36.83
CA ALA A 777 -15.57 -0.15 -36.11
C ALA A 777 -14.66 -0.47 -34.91
N GLN A 778 -15.28 -0.82 -33.79
CA GLN A 778 -14.60 -1.14 -32.54
C GLN A 778 -15.14 -2.44 -31.93
N TRP A 779 -14.25 -3.20 -31.29
CA TRP A 779 -14.63 -4.37 -30.51
C TRP A 779 -15.63 -4.02 -29.41
N GLY A 780 -16.47 -4.98 -29.03
CA GLY A 780 -17.38 -4.83 -27.90
C GLY A 780 -16.67 -4.76 -26.54
N GLU A 781 -17.44 -4.51 -25.48
CA GLU A 781 -16.93 -4.27 -24.12
C GLU A 781 -16.14 -5.48 -23.57
N TYR A 782 -16.54 -6.71 -23.91
CA TYR A 782 -15.90 -7.92 -23.38
C TYR A 782 -14.55 -8.21 -24.01
N LEU A 783 -14.42 -7.99 -25.32
CA LEU A 783 -13.14 -8.09 -26.01
C LEU A 783 -12.20 -6.94 -25.65
N LEU A 784 -12.71 -5.71 -25.51
CA LEU A 784 -11.90 -4.55 -25.12
C LEU A 784 -11.30 -4.65 -23.71
N THR A 785 -11.97 -5.37 -22.80
CA THR A 785 -11.49 -5.57 -21.42
C THR A 785 -10.76 -6.91 -21.23
N ALA A 786 -10.61 -7.69 -22.31
CA ALA A 786 -9.92 -8.97 -22.28
C ALA A 786 -8.40 -8.80 -22.17
N PHE A 787 -7.75 -9.82 -21.63
CA PHE A 787 -6.31 -10.03 -21.86
C PHE A 787 -6.12 -10.49 -23.32
N GLU A 788 -5.52 -9.65 -24.17
CA GLU A 788 -5.47 -9.88 -25.63
C GLU A 788 -4.79 -11.21 -26.04
N ASP A 789 -3.90 -11.72 -25.20
CA ASP A 789 -3.20 -13.01 -25.38
C ASP A 789 -4.09 -14.22 -25.07
N LYS A 790 -5.14 -14.03 -24.28
CA LYS A 790 -6.12 -15.07 -23.95
C LYS A 790 -7.28 -15.12 -24.94
N VAL A 791 -7.26 -14.31 -26.00
CA VAL A 791 -8.29 -14.32 -27.03
C VAL A 791 -7.64 -14.62 -28.37
N ILE A 792 -8.10 -15.68 -29.03
CA ILE A 792 -7.60 -16.14 -30.32
C ILE A 792 -8.74 -16.08 -31.33
N PHE A 793 -8.46 -15.52 -32.50
CA PHE A 793 -9.33 -15.56 -33.67
C PHE A 793 -8.79 -16.59 -34.65
N HIS A 794 -9.65 -17.49 -35.11
CA HIS A 794 -9.34 -18.52 -36.08
C HIS A 794 -10.03 -18.19 -37.40
N PHE A 795 -9.25 -18.08 -38.46
CA PHE A 795 -9.63 -17.87 -39.84
C PHE A 795 -9.25 -19.13 -40.63
N ASP A 796 -10.06 -20.17 -40.52
CA ASP A 796 -9.73 -21.51 -41.04
C ASP A 796 -8.36 -22.01 -40.52
N ALA A 797 -7.34 -22.15 -41.37
CA ALA A 797 -5.99 -22.57 -40.95
C ALA A 797 -5.15 -21.49 -40.25
N VAL A 798 -5.53 -20.21 -40.35
CA VAL A 798 -4.78 -19.09 -39.77
C VAL A 798 -5.35 -18.75 -38.40
N SER A 799 -4.50 -18.65 -37.37
CA SER A 799 -4.92 -18.24 -36.03
C SER A 799 -4.10 -17.05 -35.55
N ALA A 800 -4.77 -16.06 -34.96
CA ALA A 800 -4.12 -14.84 -34.48
C ALA A 800 -4.70 -14.41 -33.13
N HIS A 801 -3.84 -13.93 -32.24
CA HIS A 801 -4.29 -13.32 -30.99
C HIS A 801 -4.96 -11.96 -31.25
N LEU A 802 -5.85 -11.52 -30.35
CA LEU A 802 -6.61 -10.26 -30.50
C LEU A 802 -5.75 -9.04 -30.83
N TYR A 803 -4.51 -8.96 -30.30
CA TYR A 803 -3.58 -7.84 -30.56
C TYR A 803 -3.03 -7.79 -32.00
N LEU A 804 -3.39 -8.75 -32.86
CA LEU A 804 -3.05 -8.82 -34.30
C LEU A 804 -4.28 -8.81 -35.20
N VAL A 805 -5.48 -8.66 -34.62
CA VAL A 805 -6.73 -8.71 -35.36
C VAL A 805 -7.31 -7.31 -35.40
N GLU A 806 -7.63 -6.86 -36.61
CA GLU A 806 -8.35 -5.62 -36.82
C GLU A 806 -9.81 -5.89 -37.17
N VAL A 807 -10.70 -5.06 -36.62
CA VAL A 807 -12.03 -4.83 -37.17
C VAL A 807 -12.09 -3.41 -37.75
N ARG A 808 -12.58 -3.29 -38.99
CA ARG A 808 -12.79 -1.99 -39.65
C ARG A 808 -14.05 -1.99 -40.52
N THR A 809 -14.52 -0.81 -40.85
CA THR A 809 -15.60 -0.63 -41.83
C THR A 809 -14.97 -0.44 -43.22
N ALA A 810 -15.66 -0.89 -44.26
CA ALA A 810 -15.31 -0.64 -45.66
C ALA A 810 -16.44 0.10 -46.39
N GLY A 811 -17.13 0.98 -45.66
CA GLY A 811 -18.30 1.70 -46.12
C GLY A 811 -19.58 0.86 -46.00
N LYS A 812 -20.44 0.97 -47.01
CA LYS A 812 -21.76 0.35 -47.07
C LYS A 812 -21.93 -0.47 -48.33
N PHE A 813 -22.79 -1.48 -48.26
CA PHE A 813 -23.34 -2.16 -49.43
C PHE A 813 -24.38 -1.27 -50.12
N GLU A 814 -24.82 -1.66 -51.32
CA GLU A 814 -25.86 -0.95 -52.09
C GLU A 814 -27.18 -0.81 -51.34
N ASP A 815 -27.48 -1.76 -50.45
CA ASP A 815 -28.66 -1.75 -49.60
C ASP A 815 -28.46 -0.96 -48.28
N GLY A 816 -27.34 -0.25 -48.15
CA GLY A 816 -27.02 0.61 -47.02
C GLY A 816 -26.38 -0.09 -45.82
N ASN A 817 -26.43 -1.43 -45.73
CA ASN A 817 -25.86 -2.18 -44.60
C ASN A 817 -24.33 -1.97 -44.49
N VAL A 818 -23.83 -1.99 -43.26
CA VAL A 818 -22.40 -1.72 -43.00
C VAL A 818 -21.57 -2.93 -43.43
N ARG A 819 -20.50 -2.63 -44.18
CA ARG A 819 -19.50 -3.60 -44.62
C ARG A 819 -18.39 -3.67 -43.58
N LEU A 820 -18.23 -4.81 -42.92
CA LEU A 820 -17.22 -5.06 -41.89
C LEU A 820 -16.13 -5.99 -42.41
N ILE A 821 -14.89 -5.68 -42.07
CA ILE A 821 -13.74 -6.52 -42.40
C ILE A 821 -13.04 -6.88 -41.11
N PHE A 822 -12.98 -8.18 -40.84
CA PHE A 822 -12.15 -8.77 -39.80
C PHE A 822 -10.90 -9.30 -40.46
N SER A 823 -9.73 -8.87 -40.03
CA SER A 823 -8.50 -9.21 -40.75
C SER A 823 -7.30 -9.34 -39.84
N THR A 824 -6.40 -10.24 -40.24
CA THR A 824 -5.01 -10.31 -39.82
C THR A 824 -4.13 -9.81 -40.97
N ASP A 825 -2.81 -9.81 -40.80
CA ASP A 825 -1.89 -9.48 -41.89
C ASP A 825 -1.91 -10.54 -43.03
N GLU A 826 -2.41 -11.74 -42.77
CA GLU A 826 -2.37 -12.88 -43.70
C GLU A 826 -3.70 -13.14 -44.40
N THR A 827 -4.82 -12.88 -43.72
CA THR A 827 -6.15 -13.21 -44.23
C THR A 827 -7.19 -12.21 -43.75
N SER A 828 -8.31 -12.15 -44.46
CA SER A 828 -9.43 -11.27 -44.13
C SER A 828 -10.75 -11.93 -44.47
N SER A 829 -11.75 -11.66 -43.64
CA SER A 829 -13.11 -12.08 -43.85
C SER A 829 -14.03 -10.87 -43.83
N GLU A 830 -14.85 -10.78 -44.86
CA GLU A 830 -15.81 -9.72 -45.02
C GLU A 830 -17.18 -10.18 -44.52
N TYR A 831 -17.73 -9.43 -43.58
CA TYR A 831 -19.06 -9.65 -43.05
C TYR A 831 -19.95 -8.45 -43.35
N LYS A 832 -21.21 -8.74 -43.60
CA LYS A 832 -22.28 -7.75 -43.67
C LYS A 832 -22.99 -7.71 -42.32
N LEU A 833 -23.03 -6.53 -41.71
CA LEU A 833 -23.87 -6.28 -40.55
C LEU A 833 -25.30 -6.06 -41.07
N CYS A 834 -26.12 -7.10 -40.99
CA CYS A 834 -27.51 -7.06 -41.42
C CYS A 834 -28.38 -6.61 -40.26
N LEU A 835 -29.09 -5.50 -40.43
CA LEU A 835 -30.18 -5.13 -39.53
C LEU A 835 -31.42 -5.91 -39.96
N THR A 836 -31.89 -6.79 -39.09
CA THR A 836 -32.96 -7.74 -39.40
C THR A 836 -34.28 -7.34 -38.75
N GLY A 837 -34.35 -6.17 -38.11
CA GLY A 837 -35.53 -5.69 -37.41
C GLY A 837 -35.95 -6.67 -36.31
N SER A 838 -37.18 -7.20 -36.36
CA SER A 838 -37.67 -8.20 -35.41
C SER A 838 -37.40 -9.65 -35.83
N ALA A 839 -36.70 -9.90 -36.95
CA ALA A 839 -36.52 -11.25 -37.48
C ALA A 839 -35.45 -12.08 -36.73
N THR A 840 -34.56 -11.45 -35.95
CA THR A 840 -33.66 -12.14 -35.00
C THR A 840 -33.92 -11.63 -33.58
N ALA A 841 -33.62 -12.44 -32.55
CA ALA A 841 -33.86 -12.08 -31.16
C ALA A 841 -33.12 -10.79 -30.70
N LYS A 842 -32.04 -10.40 -31.39
CA LYS A 842 -31.22 -9.21 -31.12
C LYS A 842 -31.40 -8.08 -32.13
N GLY A 843 -32.08 -8.33 -33.24
CA GLY A 843 -32.38 -7.38 -34.32
C GLY A 843 -31.24 -7.03 -35.27
N TYR A 844 -30.12 -7.74 -35.15
CA TYR A 844 -29.01 -7.70 -36.09
C TYR A 844 -28.44 -9.11 -36.28
N SER A 845 -27.65 -9.30 -37.34
CA SER A 845 -26.84 -10.50 -37.55
C SER A 845 -25.60 -10.17 -38.39
N TYR A 846 -24.61 -11.07 -38.35
CA TYR A 846 -23.40 -10.97 -39.15
C TYR A 846 -23.43 -12.06 -40.21
N GLN A 847 -23.50 -11.66 -41.48
CA GLN A 847 -23.49 -12.57 -42.61
C GLN A 847 -22.10 -12.55 -43.26
N LEU A 848 -21.44 -13.72 -43.34
CA LEU A 848 -20.20 -13.87 -44.09
C LEU A 848 -20.49 -13.65 -45.59
N ILE A 849 -19.75 -12.74 -46.21
CA ILE A 849 -19.86 -12.40 -47.64
C ILE A 849 -18.70 -13.02 -48.42
N SER A 850 -17.49 -12.93 -47.89
CA SER A 850 -16.29 -13.50 -48.52
C SER A 850 -15.18 -13.75 -47.49
N GLY A 851 -14.25 -14.64 -47.81
CA GLY A 851 -13.17 -15.07 -46.90
C GLY A 851 -13.56 -16.26 -46.01
N PRO A 852 -12.63 -16.75 -45.16
CA PRO A 852 -12.88 -17.87 -44.25
C PRO A 852 -13.87 -17.49 -43.14
N GLU A 853 -14.60 -18.47 -42.61
CA GLU A 853 -15.41 -18.23 -41.42
C GLU A 853 -14.50 -18.00 -40.20
N VAL A 854 -14.86 -17.01 -39.39
CA VAL A 854 -14.07 -16.58 -38.24
C VAL A 854 -14.64 -17.20 -36.96
N PHE A 855 -13.78 -17.78 -36.12
CA PHE A 855 -14.12 -18.27 -34.79
C PHE A 855 -13.32 -17.55 -33.71
N ILE A 856 -13.91 -17.37 -32.52
CA ILE A 856 -13.32 -16.65 -31.39
C ILE A 856 -13.22 -17.61 -30.20
N GLN A 857 -12.01 -17.75 -29.66
CA GLN A 857 -11.70 -18.60 -28.51
C GLN A 857 -11.22 -17.75 -27.33
N ARG A 858 -11.73 -18.00 -26.11
CA ARG A 858 -11.25 -17.34 -24.88
C ARG A 858 -10.63 -18.34 -23.90
N GLY A 859 -9.34 -18.21 -23.65
CA GLY A 859 -8.61 -19.14 -22.80
C GLY A 859 -8.69 -20.55 -23.36
N GLU A 860 -9.15 -21.51 -22.54
CA GLU A 860 -9.30 -22.92 -22.92
C GLU A 860 -10.74 -23.27 -23.33
N SER A 861 -11.61 -22.28 -23.56
CA SER A 861 -12.98 -22.56 -24.03
C SER A 861 -12.98 -23.14 -25.45
N GLU A 862 -14.07 -23.78 -25.84
CA GLU A 862 -14.31 -24.11 -27.25
C GLU A 862 -14.42 -22.82 -28.10
N PRO A 863 -13.90 -22.81 -29.34
CA PRO A 863 -14.09 -21.71 -30.28
C PRO A 863 -15.55 -21.53 -30.69
N VAL A 864 -16.02 -20.29 -30.69
CA VAL A 864 -17.40 -19.91 -31.05
C VAL A 864 -17.39 -19.15 -32.37
N SER A 865 -18.35 -19.38 -33.27
CA SER A 865 -18.41 -18.64 -34.54
C SER A 865 -18.54 -17.13 -34.29
N LEU A 866 -17.96 -16.30 -35.16
CA LEU A 866 -18.00 -14.84 -35.02
C LEU A 866 -19.43 -14.33 -34.99
N SER A 867 -20.30 -14.87 -35.84
CA SER A 867 -21.71 -14.48 -35.89
C SER A 867 -22.42 -14.73 -34.56
N GLU A 868 -22.16 -15.87 -33.91
CA GLU A 868 -22.71 -16.20 -32.58
C GLU A 868 -22.09 -15.35 -31.47
N TYR A 869 -20.76 -15.18 -31.47
CA TYR A 869 -20.06 -14.39 -30.45
C TYR A 869 -20.52 -12.92 -30.46
N MET A 870 -20.75 -12.35 -31.65
CA MET A 870 -21.19 -10.97 -31.81
C MET A 870 -22.66 -10.75 -31.42
N GLU A 871 -23.45 -11.79 -31.14
CA GLU A 871 -24.75 -11.65 -30.48
C GLU A 871 -24.61 -11.24 -29.00
N ILE A 872 -23.46 -11.55 -28.39
CA ILE A 872 -23.14 -11.26 -26.98
C ILE A 872 -22.34 -9.97 -26.88
N ASP A 873 -21.33 -9.78 -27.74
CA ASP A 873 -20.40 -8.65 -27.69
C ASP A 873 -20.22 -8.01 -29.08
N PRO A 874 -21.27 -7.37 -29.65
CA PRO A 874 -21.23 -6.84 -31.00
C PRO A 874 -20.22 -5.71 -31.19
N VAL A 875 -19.80 -5.54 -32.44
CA VAL A 875 -18.96 -4.42 -32.88
C VAL A 875 -19.75 -3.11 -32.78
N MET A 876 -19.11 -2.07 -32.24
CA MET A 876 -19.64 -0.71 -32.23
C MET A 876 -19.19 0.05 -33.48
N ILE A 877 -20.12 0.69 -34.19
CA ILE A 877 -19.83 1.46 -35.40
C ILE A 877 -19.88 2.95 -35.10
N HIS A 878 -18.87 3.72 -35.48
CA HIS A 878 -18.92 5.18 -35.38
C HIS A 878 -19.21 5.77 -36.76
N TYR A 879 -19.96 6.86 -36.80
CA TYR A 879 -20.42 7.52 -38.02
C TYR A 879 -19.87 8.94 -38.17
N SER A 880 -19.94 9.46 -39.40
CA SER A 880 -19.38 10.77 -39.79
C SER A 880 -19.95 11.97 -39.04
N ASP A 881 -21.16 11.86 -38.50
CA ASP A 881 -21.84 12.89 -37.72
C ASP A 881 -21.47 12.87 -36.23
N GLY A 882 -20.61 11.94 -35.79
CA GLY A 882 -20.26 11.72 -34.38
C GLY A 882 -21.19 10.76 -33.64
N SER A 883 -22.25 10.27 -34.29
CA SER A 883 -23.10 9.21 -33.73
C SER A 883 -22.37 7.88 -33.71
N PHE A 884 -22.76 6.97 -32.81
CA PHE A 884 -22.21 5.61 -32.78
C PHE A 884 -23.30 4.57 -32.52
N SER A 885 -23.20 3.41 -33.17
CA SER A 885 -24.09 2.29 -32.92
C SER A 885 -23.58 1.36 -31.83
N TYR A 886 -24.52 0.83 -31.07
CA TYR A 886 -24.30 -0.19 -30.05
C TYR A 886 -25.50 -1.14 -30.10
N ASN A 887 -25.25 -2.43 -30.40
CA ASN A 887 -26.30 -3.39 -30.80
C ASN A 887 -27.08 -2.87 -32.03
N ALA A 888 -28.38 -3.17 -32.14
CA ALA A 888 -29.29 -2.56 -33.12
C ALA A 888 -29.79 -1.17 -32.69
N HIS A 889 -28.93 -0.30 -32.14
CA HIS A 889 -29.29 1.06 -31.75
C HIS A 889 -28.23 2.06 -32.17
N ILE A 890 -28.64 3.30 -32.43
CA ILE A 890 -27.78 4.44 -32.77
C ILE A 890 -27.83 5.48 -31.65
N VAL A 891 -26.68 5.96 -31.20
CA VAL A 891 -26.56 6.98 -30.16
C VAL A 891 -26.12 8.28 -30.82
N HIS A 892 -26.99 9.29 -30.79
CA HIS A 892 -26.66 10.63 -31.27
C HIS A 892 -25.97 11.45 -30.17
N VAL A 893 -24.94 12.19 -30.54
CA VAL A 893 -24.26 13.13 -29.65
C VAL A 893 -24.84 14.52 -29.91
N SER A 894 -25.63 15.03 -28.96
CA SER A 894 -26.53 16.20 -29.12
C SER A 894 -25.86 17.58 -29.12
N GLN A 895 -24.59 17.69 -29.55
CA GLN A 895 -23.85 18.94 -29.48
C GLN A 895 -23.82 19.70 -30.80
N ASN A 896 -23.82 21.03 -30.72
CA ASN A 896 -23.59 21.92 -31.85
C ASN A 896 -22.09 21.80 -32.20
N ILE A 897 -21.75 20.78 -33.00
CA ILE A 897 -20.39 20.51 -33.45
C ILE A 897 -19.95 21.74 -34.25
N GLY A 898 -19.10 22.56 -33.63
CA GLY A 898 -18.46 23.68 -34.30
C GLY A 898 -17.56 23.18 -35.44
N LEU A 899 -17.14 24.10 -36.32
CA LEU A 899 -16.12 23.81 -37.31
C LEU A 899 -14.76 23.73 -36.61
N TYR A 900 -13.93 22.78 -37.03
CA TYR A 900 -12.52 22.81 -36.68
C TYR A 900 -11.90 24.12 -37.19
N ASP A 901 -11.03 24.75 -36.41
CA ASP A 901 -10.38 25.98 -36.86
C ASP A 901 -9.44 25.66 -38.02
N LYS A 902 -9.67 26.29 -39.18
CA LYS A 902 -8.87 26.07 -40.37
C LYS A 902 -7.42 26.50 -40.14
N ASP A 903 -7.20 27.52 -39.32
CA ASP A 903 -5.87 28.06 -39.03
C ASP A 903 -5.05 27.15 -38.10
N GLU A 904 -5.69 26.19 -37.43
CA GLU A 904 -5.03 25.14 -36.64
C GLU A 904 -4.53 23.95 -37.49
N ILE A 905 -4.92 23.86 -38.77
CA ILE A 905 -4.46 22.79 -39.67
C ILE A 905 -3.04 23.13 -40.19
N VAL A 906 -2.08 22.26 -39.89
CA VAL A 906 -0.68 22.45 -40.28
C VAL A 906 -0.46 22.07 -41.74
N ALA A 907 -0.01 23.03 -42.55
CA ALA A 907 0.28 22.82 -43.96
C ALA A 907 1.72 22.30 -44.17
N PHE A 908 1.84 21.11 -44.77
CA PHE A 908 3.10 20.39 -44.94
C PHE A 908 3.44 20.14 -46.42
N ASP A 909 4.75 20.07 -46.71
CA ASP A 909 5.26 19.80 -48.05
C ASP A 909 5.69 18.33 -48.19
N TRP A 910 4.96 17.61 -49.05
CA TRP A 910 5.13 16.19 -49.35
C TRP A 910 6.06 15.92 -50.55
N LYS A 911 6.83 16.91 -51.00
CA LYS A 911 7.77 16.73 -52.10
C LYS A 911 8.77 15.58 -51.80
N GLY A 912 8.88 14.65 -52.73
CA GLY A 912 9.74 13.46 -52.61
C GLY A 912 9.09 12.28 -51.87
N THR A 913 7.79 12.36 -51.57
CA THR A 913 6.99 11.29 -50.97
C THR A 913 5.95 10.81 -51.97
N ASP A 914 5.78 9.50 -52.08
CA ASP A 914 4.64 8.93 -52.79
C ASP A 914 3.42 8.96 -51.86
N VAL A 915 2.53 9.92 -52.07
CA VAL A 915 1.30 10.09 -51.28
C VAL A 915 0.30 8.94 -51.45
N ARG A 916 0.59 7.95 -52.31
CA ARG A 916 -0.18 6.71 -52.46
C ARG A 916 0.37 5.57 -51.62
N VAL A 917 1.57 5.71 -51.05
CA VAL A 917 2.22 4.70 -50.21
C VAL A 917 2.17 5.15 -48.75
N GLU A 918 1.24 4.54 -48.00
CA GLU A 918 1.03 4.84 -46.56
C GLU A 918 2.15 4.25 -45.70
N SER A 919 2.25 2.93 -45.70
CA SER A 919 3.08 2.18 -44.77
C SER A 919 4.54 2.13 -45.20
N MET A 920 5.44 2.33 -44.24
CA MET A 920 6.87 2.09 -44.45
C MET A 920 7.24 0.59 -44.33
N GLY A 921 6.36 -0.23 -43.76
CA GLY A 921 6.58 -1.64 -43.48
C GLY A 921 7.81 -1.93 -42.60
N TYR A 922 8.19 -3.21 -42.54
CA TYR A 922 9.39 -3.65 -41.82
C TYR A 922 10.70 -3.28 -42.54
N THR A 923 10.63 -3.00 -43.85
CA THR A 923 11.75 -2.58 -44.70
C THR A 923 12.05 -1.08 -44.63
N ARG A 924 11.15 -0.28 -44.03
CA ARG A 924 11.29 1.17 -43.85
C ARG A 924 11.39 1.92 -45.18
N ASP A 925 10.39 1.75 -46.04
CA ASP A 925 10.33 2.40 -47.36
C ASP A 925 10.46 3.94 -47.24
N PRO A 926 11.52 4.55 -47.80
CA PRO A 926 11.77 5.98 -47.66
C PRO A 926 10.80 6.87 -48.46
N LEU A 927 10.04 6.31 -49.41
CA LEU A 927 9.06 7.04 -50.20
C LEU A 927 7.67 7.11 -49.53
N SER A 928 7.46 6.36 -48.45
CA SER A 928 6.19 6.28 -47.75
C SER A 928 5.86 7.53 -46.93
N ILE A 929 4.55 7.75 -46.71
CA ILE A 929 4.03 8.83 -45.87
C ILE A 929 4.51 8.70 -44.44
N GLN A 930 4.41 7.49 -43.86
CA GLN A 930 4.89 7.23 -42.49
C GLN A 930 6.38 7.57 -42.36
N TRP A 931 7.23 7.22 -43.34
CA TRP A 931 8.67 7.53 -43.27
C TRP A 931 8.96 9.02 -43.39
N ARG A 932 8.28 9.72 -44.32
CA ARG A 932 8.43 11.17 -44.47
C ARG A 932 8.02 11.90 -43.20
N TRP A 933 6.91 11.49 -42.60
CA TRP A 933 6.42 12.09 -41.36
C TRP A 933 7.32 11.77 -40.18
N TYR A 934 7.74 10.50 -40.02
CA TYR A 934 8.78 10.12 -39.05
C TYR A 934 10.03 10.99 -39.18
N SER A 935 10.51 11.21 -40.40
CA SER A 935 11.71 12.03 -40.66
C SER A 935 11.57 13.48 -40.20
N GLU A 936 10.35 14.02 -40.20
CA GLU A 936 10.02 15.36 -39.70
C GLU A 936 9.99 15.41 -38.16
N ILE A 937 9.41 14.39 -37.53
CA ILE A 937 9.14 14.41 -36.08
C ILE A 937 10.22 13.72 -35.24
N LYS A 938 11.19 13.02 -35.85
CA LYS A 938 12.18 12.18 -35.15
C LYS A 938 12.94 12.93 -34.05
N ASP A 939 13.15 14.23 -34.20
CA ASP A 939 13.90 15.05 -33.26
C ASP A 939 13.00 15.58 -32.12
N ASN A 940 11.68 15.47 -32.27
CA ASN A 940 10.69 15.91 -31.29
C ASN A 940 10.36 14.84 -30.25
N TYR A 941 10.67 13.56 -30.51
CA TYR A 941 10.33 12.44 -29.63
C TYR A 941 11.56 11.67 -29.16
N ASP A 942 11.50 11.11 -27.96
CA ASP A 942 12.58 10.27 -27.41
C ASP A 942 12.44 8.83 -27.91
N VAL A 943 11.20 8.35 -28.00
CA VAL A 943 10.84 7.02 -28.51
C VAL A 943 9.83 7.18 -29.63
N ILE A 944 10.07 6.51 -30.76
CA ILE A 944 9.12 6.40 -31.86
C ILE A 944 9.01 4.94 -32.27
N ILE A 945 7.79 4.43 -32.27
CA ILE A 945 7.47 3.04 -32.58
C ILE A 945 6.59 3.03 -33.82
N ASN A 946 6.98 2.22 -34.80
CA ASN A 946 6.16 1.81 -35.92
C ASN A 946 5.24 0.67 -35.46
N ASP A 947 4.05 1.04 -34.97
CA ASP A 947 3.06 0.05 -34.52
C ASP A 947 2.10 -0.36 -35.65
N ASP A 948 2.36 0.11 -36.88
CA ASP A 948 1.64 -0.22 -38.12
C ASP A 948 1.31 -1.71 -38.26
N GLY A 949 0.09 -1.99 -38.70
CA GLY A 949 -0.43 -3.32 -39.03
C GLY A 949 -1.72 -3.66 -38.30
N LYS A 950 -2.28 -4.86 -38.55
CA LYS A 950 -3.59 -5.21 -37.98
C LYS A 950 -3.56 -5.26 -36.45
N GLY A 951 -4.54 -4.61 -35.81
CA GLY A 951 -4.65 -4.53 -34.34
C GLY A 951 -3.80 -3.45 -33.67
N GLU A 952 -3.15 -2.57 -34.44
CA GLU A 952 -2.31 -1.47 -33.94
C GLU A 952 -2.99 -0.52 -32.94
N SER A 953 -2.15 0.17 -32.17
CA SER A 953 -2.54 1.32 -31.38
C SER A 953 -2.63 2.62 -32.20
N ALA A 954 -1.67 2.83 -33.09
CA ALA A 954 -1.60 3.86 -34.14
C ALA A 954 -0.51 3.49 -35.15
N ASP A 955 -0.46 4.14 -36.31
CA ASP A 955 0.63 3.94 -37.29
C ASP A 955 2.00 4.23 -36.66
N LEU A 956 2.11 5.40 -36.01
CA LEU A 956 3.29 5.81 -35.26
C LEU A 956 2.88 6.16 -33.82
N VAL A 957 3.62 5.61 -32.87
CA VAL A 957 3.50 5.94 -31.44
C VAL A 957 4.73 6.74 -31.04
N GLY A 958 4.53 8.02 -30.73
CA GLY A 958 5.58 8.92 -30.25
C GLY A 958 5.46 9.12 -28.74
N LEU A 959 6.58 8.95 -28.02
CA LEU A 959 6.68 9.36 -26.63
C LEU A 959 7.85 10.32 -26.45
N ARG A 960 7.60 11.38 -25.68
CA ARG A 960 8.62 12.31 -25.26
C ARG A 960 8.42 12.74 -23.83
N ILE A 961 9.53 12.99 -23.17
CA ILE A 961 9.58 13.51 -21.83
C ILE A 961 9.76 15.02 -21.93
N VAL A 962 8.88 15.74 -21.24
CA VAL A 962 8.99 17.19 -21.00
C VAL A 962 9.04 17.38 -19.49
N ASP A 963 9.58 18.50 -19.01
CA ASP A 963 9.90 18.76 -17.60
C ASP A 963 8.84 18.21 -16.61
N ASP A 964 7.55 18.47 -16.85
CA ASP A 964 6.46 18.10 -15.92
C ASP A 964 5.52 16.97 -16.42
N CYS A 965 5.74 16.41 -17.62
CA CYS A 965 4.82 15.40 -18.16
C CYS A 965 5.46 14.45 -19.19
N ILE A 966 4.88 13.26 -19.34
CA ILE A 966 5.14 12.40 -20.50
C ILE A 966 4.07 12.72 -21.54
N VAL A 967 4.48 13.11 -22.75
CA VAL A 967 3.58 13.29 -23.87
C VAL A 967 3.50 11.98 -24.65
N LEU A 968 2.31 11.36 -24.68
CA LEU A 968 1.99 10.22 -25.53
C LEU A 968 1.21 10.73 -26.74
N SER A 969 1.82 10.61 -27.92
CA SER A 969 1.23 11.01 -29.19
C SER A 969 0.91 9.78 -30.03
N LEU A 970 -0.37 9.57 -30.30
CA LEU A 970 -0.84 8.55 -31.24
C LEU A 970 -1.09 9.20 -32.59
N ILE A 971 -0.32 8.79 -33.59
CA ILE A 971 -0.24 9.45 -34.90
C ILE A 971 -0.80 8.49 -35.94
N HIS A 972 -1.83 8.94 -36.63
CA HIS A 972 -2.51 8.17 -37.68
C HIS A 972 -2.17 8.74 -39.05
N CYS A 973 -1.59 7.92 -39.92
CA CYS A 973 -1.16 8.28 -41.27
C CYS A 973 -2.06 7.59 -42.28
N LYS A 974 -2.48 8.30 -43.33
CA LYS A 974 -3.29 7.68 -44.38
C LYS A 974 -2.87 8.10 -45.77
N TYR A 975 -2.88 7.18 -46.74
CA TYR A 975 -2.65 7.53 -48.14
C TYR A 975 -3.72 8.48 -48.69
N SER A 976 -3.34 9.24 -49.72
CA SER A 976 -4.24 10.10 -50.49
C SER A 976 -5.01 9.26 -51.50
N GLY A 977 -6.33 9.47 -51.64
CA GLY A 977 -7.15 8.78 -52.64
C GLY A 977 -6.77 9.08 -54.11
N SER A 978 -5.98 10.11 -54.38
CA SER A 978 -5.43 10.43 -55.72
C SER A 978 -4.03 11.04 -55.63
N GLU A 979 -3.37 11.21 -56.77
CA GLU A 979 -2.05 11.87 -56.85
C GLU A 979 -2.09 13.33 -56.38
N GLU A 980 -3.15 14.07 -56.72
CA GLU A 980 -3.30 15.46 -56.27
C GLU A 980 -4.07 15.59 -54.95
N ALA A 981 -3.56 16.44 -54.05
CA ALA A 981 -4.25 16.80 -52.82
C ALA A 981 -5.49 17.68 -53.11
N GLY A 982 -6.59 17.39 -52.40
CA GLY A 982 -7.90 18.03 -52.56
C GLY A 982 -8.63 18.17 -51.23
N ALA A 983 -9.96 18.13 -51.25
CA ALA A 983 -10.80 18.19 -50.05
C ALA A 983 -11.78 17.02 -50.02
N ARG A 984 -11.29 15.81 -50.30
CA ARG A 984 -12.11 14.61 -50.39
C ARG A 984 -12.42 14.10 -49.00
N LEU A 985 -13.70 14.05 -48.64
CA LEU A 985 -14.16 13.46 -47.37
C LEU A 985 -13.71 12.01 -47.18
N LYS A 986 -13.64 11.23 -48.26
CA LYS A 986 -13.18 9.83 -48.22
C LYS A 986 -11.75 9.69 -47.66
N ASP A 987 -10.90 10.68 -47.89
CA ASP A 987 -9.53 10.69 -47.36
C ASP A 987 -9.54 10.97 -45.83
N LEU A 988 -10.60 11.57 -45.28
CA LEU A 988 -10.70 11.91 -43.85
C LEU A 988 -11.45 10.86 -43.02
N TYR A 989 -12.39 10.12 -43.60
CA TYR A 989 -13.25 9.21 -42.83
C TYR A 989 -12.47 8.18 -42.01
N GLU A 990 -11.58 7.43 -42.65
CA GLU A 990 -10.84 6.34 -42.00
C GLU A 990 -9.90 6.87 -40.91
N VAL A 991 -9.15 7.94 -41.21
CA VAL A 991 -8.16 8.50 -40.28
C VAL A 991 -8.81 9.19 -39.07
N CYS A 992 -9.95 9.87 -39.26
CA CYS A 992 -10.77 10.36 -38.15
C CYS A 992 -11.31 9.20 -37.28
N GLY A 993 -11.75 8.11 -37.92
CA GLY A 993 -12.23 6.92 -37.23
C GLY A 993 -11.16 6.23 -36.37
N GLN A 994 -9.91 6.19 -36.85
CA GLN A 994 -8.75 5.71 -36.09
C GLN A 994 -8.42 6.66 -34.92
N ALA A 995 -8.40 7.97 -35.16
CA ALA A 995 -8.15 8.99 -34.14
C ALA A 995 -9.16 8.93 -32.98
N GLN A 996 -10.44 8.70 -33.26
CA GLN A 996 -11.45 8.51 -32.20
C GLN A 996 -11.25 7.18 -31.44
N ARG A 997 -10.88 6.09 -32.13
CA ARG A 997 -10.70 4.76 -31.53
C ARG A 997 -9.50 4.71 -30.57
N CYS A 998 -8.46 5.49 -30.83
CA CYS A 998 -7.21 5.41 -30.09
C CYS A 998 -7.32 5.90 -28.63
N ILE A 999 -8.38 6.65 -28.26
CA ILE A 999 -8.57 7.19 -26.89
C ILE A 999 -8.56 6.11 -25.82
N ARG A 1000 -8.94 4.86 -26.18
CA ARG A 1000 -8.96 3.73 -25.27
C ARG A 1000 -7.59 3.48 -24.63
N TRP A 1001 -6.50 3.72 -25.37
CA TRP A 1001 -5.14 3.48 -24.89
C TRP A 1001 -4.75 4.42 -23.75
N LYS A 1002 -5.30 5.64 -23.72
CA LYS A 1002 -5.18 6.55 -22.57
C LYS A 1002 -5.84 5.96 -21.32
N HIS A 1003 -7.08 5.48 -21.44
CA HIS A 1003 -7.85 4.95 -20.31
C HIS A 1003 -7.36 3.57 -19.82
N LEU A 1004 -6.75 2.79 -20.70
CA LEU A 1004 -6.09 1.53 -20.36
C LEU A 1004 -4.69 1.73 -19.75
N ASN A 1005 -4.17 2.96 -19.71
CA ASN A 1005 -2.87 3.39 -19.21
C ASN A 1005 -1.63 2.87 -20.01
N LEU A 1006 -0.48 3.52 -19.78
CA LEU A 1006 0.77 3.22 -20.48
C LEU A 1006 1.30 1.81 -20.19
N SER A 1007 0.93 1.20 -19.06
CA SER A 1007 1.30 -0.19 -18.78
C SER A 1007 0.60 -1.17 -19.72
N TYR A 1008 -0.67 -0.95 -20.06
CA TYR A 1008 -1.34 -1.80 -21.03
C TYR A 1008 -0.74 -1.61 -22.43
N LEU A 1009 -0.52 -0.36 -22.85
CA LEU A 1009 0.12 -0.05 -24.14
C LEU A 1009 1.53 -0.67 -24.27
N TYR A 1010 2.33 -0.64 -23.20
CA TYR A 1010 3.63 -1.31 -23.17
C TYR A 1010 3.53 -2.81 -23.47
N HIS A 1011 2.59 -3.52 -22.82
CA HIS A 1011 2.43 -4.96 -23.05
C HIS A 1011 1.94 -5.27 -24.46
N HIS A 1012 1.06 -4.43 -25.00
CA HIS A 1012 0.60 -4.52 -26.38
C HIS A 1012 1.77 -4.39 -27.37
N ILE A 1013 2.56 -3.32 -27.27
CA ILE A 1013 3.72 -3.06 -28.14
C ILE A 1013 4.79 -4.13 -27.96
N LYS A 1014 5.06 -4.57 -26.72
CA LYS A 1014 6.05 -5.62 -26.45
C LYS A 1014 5.76 -6.91 -27.23
N ARG A 1015 4.51 -7.37 -27.23
CA ARG A 1015 4.10 -8.59 -27.96
C ARG A 1015 4.29 -8.43 -29.47
N ARG A 1016 3.92 -7.27 -30.01
CA ARG A 1016 4.07 -6.95 -31.44
C ARG A 1016 5.53 -6.79 -31.87
N GLU A 1017 6.38 -6.26 -30.99
CA GLU A 1017 7.85 -6.18 -31.20
C GLU A 1017 8.50 -7.57 -31.21
N GLU A 1018 8.12 -8.46 -30.29
CA GLU A 1018 8.65 -9.83 -30.23
C GLU A 1018 8.44 -10.59 -31.56
N GLN A 1019 7.34 -10.32 -32.27
CA GLN A 1019 7.08 -10.91 -33.59
C GLN A 1019 7.99 -10.36 -34.69
N TRP A 1020 8.25 -9.05 -34.72
CA TRP A 1020 9.19 -8.49 -35.70
C TRP A 1020 10.62 -8.93 -35.40
N ARG A 1021 10.97 -9.05 -34.12
CA ARG A 1021 12.27 -9.54 -33.66
C ARG A 1021 12.56 -10.96 -34.12
N SER A 1022 11.56 -11.86 -34.11
CA SER A 1022 11.73 -13.22 -34.62
C SER A 1022 12.05 -13.27 -36.13
N ARG A 1023 11.69 -12.21 -36.87
CA ARG A 1023 12.01 -12.02 -38.29
C ARG A 1023 13.26 -11.18 -38.54
N GLY A 1024 13.99 -10.75 -37.49
CA GLY A 1024 15.19 -9.93 -37.61
C GLY A 1024 14.94 -8.41 -37.76
N HIS A 1025 13.71 -7.94 -37.56
CA HIS A 1025 13.33 -6.52 -37.65
C HIS A 1025 12.96 -5.95 -36.27
N SER A 1026 12.78 -4.63 -36.18
CA SER A 1026 12.30 -3.95 -34.97
C SER A 1026 11.33 -2.83 -35.32
N ARG A 1027 10.24 -2.74 -34.55
CA ARG A 1027 9.23 -1.68 -34.63
C ARG A 1027 9.77 -0.35 -34.14
N PHE A 1028 10.82 -0.34 -33.31
CA PHE A 1028 11.41 0.90 -32.83
C PHE A 1028 12.17 1.61 -33.96
N LEU A 1029 11.68 2.78 -34.36
CA LEU A 1029 12.35 3.69 -35.29
C LEU A 1029 13.36 4.57 -34.55
N LYS A 1030 13.01 4.98 -33.33
CA LYS A 1030 13.87 5.68 -32.36
C LYS A 1030 13.65 5.10 -30.97
N GLY A 1031 14.74 4.95 -30.21
CA GLY A 1031 14.72 4.28 -28.91
C GLY A 1031 14.59 2.76 -29.01
N THR A 1032 14.21 2.13 -27.90
CA THR A 1032 14.19 0.69 -27.69
C THR A 1032 13.06 0.30 -26.74
N ILE A 1033 12.77 -1.00 -26.63
CA ILE A 1033 11.80 -1.52 -25.67
C ILE A 1033 12.18 -1.20 -24.22
N LYS A 1034 13.48 -1.04 -23.92
CA LYS A 1034 13.96 -0.60 -22.60
C LYS A 1034 13.56 0.85 -22.33
N ASP A 1035 13.70 1.74 -23.33
CA ASP A 1035 13.29 3.14 -23.21
C ASP A 1035 11.77 3.26 -22.99
N LEU A 1036 10.96 2.46 -23.70
CA LEU A 1036 9.52 2.40 -23.46
C LEU A 1036 9.17 1.84 -22.07
N ALA A 1037 9.90 0.83 -21.60
CA ALA A 1037 9.73 0.29 -20.25
C ALA A 1037 10.06 1.35 -19.19
N ALA A 1038 11.14 2.12 -19.39
CA ALA A 1038 11.52 3.23 -18.53
C ALA A 1038 10.44 4.31 -18.47
N MET A 1039 9.90 4.75 -19.61
CA MET A 1039 8.78 5.69 -19.66
C MET A 1039 7.51 5.15 -19.00
N LYS A 1040 7.22 3.85 -19.17
CA LYS A 1040 6.11 3.17 -18.49
C LYS A 1040 6.26 3.27 -16.97
N GLU A 1041 7.46 3.02 -16.42
CA GLU A 1041 7.67 3.19 -14.98
C GLU A 1041 7.56 4.65 -14.54
N ARG A 1042 8.11 5.59 -15.34
CA ARG A 1042 7.97 7.03 -15.07
C ARG A 1042 6.53 7.54 -15.07
N SER A 1043 5.66 6.99 -15.92
CA SER A 1043 4.24 7.40 -16.03
C SER A 1043 3.39 7.15 -14.80
N ARG A 1044 3.91 6.42 -13.80
CA ARG A 1044 3.25 6.24 -12.51
C ARG A 1044 3.26 7.51 -11.66
N ILE A 1045 4.29 8.34 -11.83
CA ILE A 1045 4.52 9.56 -11.04
C ILE A 1045 4.44 10.83 -11.87
N THR A 1046 4.73 10.72 -13.16
CA THR A 1046 4.66 11.83 -14.10
C THR A 1046 3.33 11.80 -14.84
N PRO A 1047 2.52 12.87 -14.82
CA PRO A 1047 1.27 12.95 -15.56
C PRO A 1047 1.46 12.62 -17.04
N LEU A 1048 0.53 11.84 -17.59
CA LEU A 1048 0.49 11.53 -19.01
C LEU A 1048 -0.35 12.58 -19.75
N LYS A 1049 0.29 13.40 -20.59
CA LYS A 1049 -0.40 14.26 -21.54
C LYS A 1049 -0.64 13.47 -22.82
N PHE A 1050 -1.91 13.24 -23.13
CA PHE A 1050 -2.31 12.53 -24.33
C PHE A 1050 -2.46 13.50 -25.50
N GLN A 1051 -2.06 13.09 -26.71
CA GLN A 1051 -2.20 13.84 -27.95
C GLN A 1051 -2.56 12.88 -29.09
N VAL A 1052 -3.41 13.34 -30.01
CA VAL A 1052 -3.76 12.59 -31.21
C VAL A 1052 -3.41 13.43 -32.43
N VAL A 1053 -2.78 12.81 -33.43
CA VAL A 1053 -2.34 13.49 -34.67
C VAL A 1053 -2.90 12.76 -35.88
N ILE A 1054 -3.50 13.51 -36.80
CA ILE A 1054 -3.94 13.04 -38.11
C ILE A 1054 -2.96 13.55 -39.17
N VAL A 1055 -2.46 12.65 -40.00
CA VAL A 1055 -1.55 12.96 -41.11
C VAL A 1055 -2.19 12.50 -42.41
N GLN A 1056 -2.74 13.46 -43.17
CA GLN A 1056 -3.47 13.16 -44.40
C GLN A 1056 -2.97 14.03 -45.57
N PRO A 1057 -1.98 13.58 -46.36
CA PRO A 1057 -1.50 14.30 -47.55
C PRO A 1057 -2.58 14.58 -48.60
N GLY A 1058 -3.63 13.75 -48.68
CA GLY A 1058 -4.76 13.97 -49.58
C GLY A 1058 -5.59 15.22 -49.26
N LEU A 1059 -5.48 15.75 -48.03
CA LEU A 1059 -6.16 16.97 -47.60
C LEU A 1059 -5.32 18.21 -47.96
N ARG A 1060 -5.85 19.12 -48.76
CA ARG A 1060 -5.22 20.40 -49.09
C ARG A 1060 -5.81 21.50 -48.23
N VAL A 1061 -4.98 22.13 -47.39
CA VAL A 1061 -5.40 23.10 -46.38
C VAL A 1061 -6.14 24.28 -47.01
N SER A 1062 -5.65 24.80 -48.13
CA SER A 1062 -6.30 25.91 -48.84
C SER A 1062 -7.70 25.57 -49.38
N LYS A 1063 -7.97 24.29 -49.70
CA LYS A 1063 -9.21 23.82 -50.34
C LYS A 1063 -10.21 23.15 -49.40
N ILE A 1064 -9.89 22.94 -48.11
CA ILE A 1064 -10.78 22.24 -47.18
C ILE A 1064 -12.18 22.87 -47.16
N ASN A 1065 -13.20 22.02 -47.27
CA ASN A 1065 -14.59 22.42 -47.27
C ASN A 1065 -15.20 22.35 -45.86
N GLU A 1066 -16.39 22.92 -45.70
CA GLU A 1066 -17.10 22.98 -44.42
C GLU A 1066 -17.41 21.58 -43.86
N GLU A 1067 -17.77 20.62 -44.71
CA GLU A 1067 -18.04 19.24 -44.31
C GLU A 1067 -16.79 18.56 -43.71
N GLY A 1068 -15.62 18.78 -44.30
CA GLY A 1068 -14.35 18.28 -43.77
C GLY A 1068 -14.00 18.93 -42.42
N LEU A 1069 -14.20 20.25 -42.28
CA LEU A 1069 -13.99 20.96 -41.01
C LEU A 1069 -14.97 20.49 -39.92
N LYS A 1070 -16.21 20.17 -40.29
CA LYS A 1070 -17.21 19.63 -39.36
C LYS A 1070 -16.84 18.23 -38.86
N LEU A 1071 -16.35 17.35 -39.75
CA LEU A 1071 -15.86 16.02 -39.37
C LEU A 1071 -14.64 16.10 -38.44
N LEU A 1072 -13.68 16.98 -38.75
CA LEU A 1072 -12.52 17.22 -37.88
C LEU A 1072 -12.95 17.82 -36.54
N GLY A 1073 -13.90 18.75 -36.54
CA GLY A 1073 -14.45 19.38 -35.33
C GLY A 1073 -15.13 18.38 -34.41
N SER A 1074 -15.91 17.44 -34.99
CA SER A 1074 -16.54 16.33 -34.27
C SER A 1074 -15.49 15.44 -33.59
N THR A 1075 -14.45 15.05 -34.33
CA THR A 1075 -13.35 14.22 -33.81
C THR A 1075 -12.57 14.93 -32.70
N ALA A 1076 -12.24 16.21 -32.89
CA ALA A 1076 -11.51 17.01 -31.90
C ALA A 1076 -12.29 17.16 -30.60
N LEU A 1077 -13.59 17.46 -30.68
CA LEU A 1077 -14.47 17.62 -29.53
C LEU A 1077 -14.60 16.32 -28.74
N PHE A 1078 -14.81 15.19 -29.42
CA PHE A 1078 -14.87 13.87 -28.81
C PHE A 1078 -13.59 13.53 -28.04
N ILE A 1079 -12.43 13.72 -28.67
CA ILE A 1079 -11.12 13.49 -28.04
C ILE A 1079 -10.95 14.41 -26.83
N LYS A 1080 -11.27 15.70 -26.96
CA LYS A 1080 -11.11 16.68 -25.87
C LYS A 1080 -11.96 16.32 -24.65
N LYS A 1081 -13.23 15.98 -24.85
CA LYS A 1081 -14.18 15.69 -23.78
C LYS A 1081 -13.93 14.35 -23.09
N THR A 1082 -13.47 13.34 -23.82
CA THR A 1082 -13.16 12.02 -23.25
C THR A 1082 -11.77 11.95 -22.61
N THR A 1083 -10.79 12.68 -23.14
CA THR A 1083 -9.39 12.52 -22.74
C THR A 1083 -8.68 13.78 -22.24
N MET A 1084 -9.26 14.97 -22.40
CA MET A 1084 -8.61 16.29 -22.25
C MET A 1084 -7.49 16.58 -23.28
N ALA A 1085 -7.25 15.68 -24.23
CA ALA A 1085 -6.24 15.83 -25.27
C ALA A 1085 -6.69 16.78 -26.40
N ASP A 1086 -5.70 17.30 -27.12
CA ASP A 1086 -5.90 18.10 -28.33
C ASP A 1086 -5.69 17.23 -29.58
N LEU A 1087 -6.43 17.53 -30.65
CA LEU A 1087 -6.27 16.94 -31.97
C LEU A 1087 -5.42 17.86 -32.84
N VAL A 1088 -4.35 17.33 -33.46
CA VAL A 1088 -3.54 18.05 -34.45
C VAL A 1088 -3.77 17.44 -35.83
N VAL A 1089 -3.98 18.28 -36.84
CA VAL A 1089 -4.25 17.83 -38.22
C VAL A 1089 -3.17 18.36 -39.16
N ILE A 1090 -2.55 17.47 -39.94
CA ILE A 1090 -1.54 17.77 -40.94
C ILE A 1090 -2.10 17.52 -42.33
N GLY A 1091 -2.06 18.54 -43.19
CA GLY A 1091 -2.49 18.47 -44.58
C GLY A 1091 -1.43 19.01 -45.55
N SER A 1092 -1.65 18.84 -46.84
CA SER A 1092 -0.86 19.42 -47.93
C SER A 1092 -1.05 20.94 -48.06
N LYS A 1093 0.04 21.65 -48.39
CA LYS A 1093 0.03 23.08 -48.73
C LYS A 1093 -0.93 23.47 -49.88
#